data_AF-A0A7W9Q200-F1
#
_entry.id   AF-A0A7W9Q200-F1
#
_cell.length_a   1.000
_cell.length_b   1.000
_cell.length_c   1.000
_cell.angle_alpha   90.00
_cell.angle_beta   90.00
_cell.angle_gamma   90.00
#
_symmetry.space_group_name_H-M   'P 1'
#
loop_
_entity.id
_entity.type
_entity.pdbx_description
1 polymer ?
#
loop_
_entity_poly.entity_id
_entity_poly.type
_entity_poly.pdbx_seq_one_letter_code
_entity_poly.pdbx_strand_id
1 'polypeptide(L)'
;MSGMIDYGRFAERLRSVMPRWSDQDRTTPDEFAAHLADTAPRWELLRRFQEEWGYEVPEDAVPWQRWSESEHREYLRRLKSEARGEDGDDDPFESVDLSLPIPAALDEWWELPFNSFTHSPRLYWTNPEYPPTLRPDPGGYGVAGGLSDDSALVPAGADRRVCVFKAEYEYCNEWGYPAAEAALPDPRVLVSVEEGEWALQAGSLSEFFLQLAVQRLPSYYGWTVYGGEDTERILAWVKDELPTLGFRPWRELGQHVTVYGALDALVFHDTGYGDFELIVRGRTEEALLALGTRMGLDWTDRIETPRSVEEAPEPIALVAGDSDEADRWRVLSTSPDPMESGTDRSPESDGDSWTVSGTLAVASDEDGTLRVRRLDTDAAPLTADPEAGPATALACIQLPGEGPLIASGHRDGRLFVWMPDSGDGPLEVARQRPKVSGLALAATATGTALAACWRDDVVALWDIASGERADLDLGPGITAVRLDEDLRLTVGGPSGRAVVRLDVDMLWPARELMLRVVSFEDAACVTDTDPEVVPQRLARLLSWDAEVARRAMDELDVLLAPDGELCSAAVLAIAYLTQIGSAVGVGAYPCHVRRRVLGLALRIVGAVYAADGRWHEVGREFLDGITHVVPDMLEEKDPVTRTAGALLVAALEERDERADVLLRALATGDPVPEVAAAAALALGDATAVDTLVAAGWQRADVDSSLP
;
A
#
# COMPACT_ATOMS: atom_id res chain seq x y z
N MET A 1 24.32 22.08 21.15
CA MET A 1 25.41 21.45 21.92
C MET A 1 24.87 20.18 22.54
N SER A 2 24.91 19.05 21.84
CA SER A 2 24.62 17.76 22.47
C SER A 2 25.94 17.15 22.95
N GLY A 3 26.03 16.83 24.24
CA GLY A 3 27.18 16.08 24.76
C GLY A 3 27.18 14.65 24.22
N MET A 4 28.35 14.03 24.19
CA MET A 4 28.48 12.65 23.73
C MET A 4 27.60 11.71 24.55
N ILE A 5 26.85 10.82 23.90
CA ILE A 5 25.94 9.86 24.54
C ILE A 5 26.52 8.45 24.51
N ASP A 6 26.62 7.83 25.68
CA ASP A 6 27.10 6.46 25.83
C ASP A 6 25.94 5.45 25.71
N TYR A 7 25.72 4.91 24.51
CA TYR A 7 24.74 3.83 24.31
C TYR A 7 25.21 2.49 24.90
N GLY A 8 26.50 2.35 25.25
CA GLY A 8 26.98 1.18 25.98
C GLY A 8 26.32 1.01 27.35
N ARG A 9 25.80 2.10 27.92
CA ARG A 9 25.01 2.08 29.17
C ARG A 9 23.50 2.06 28.95
N PHE A 10 23.03 1.94 27.72
CA PHE A 10 21.60 1.97 27.42
C PHE A 10 20.83 0.83 28.09
N ALA A 11 21.41 -0.37 28.18
CA ALA A 11 20.80 -1.49 28.88
C ALA A 11 20.55 -1.21 30.38
N GLU A 12 21.31 -0.32 31.02
CA GLU A 12 21.05 0.13 32.39
C GLU A 12 19.83 1.06 32.44
N ARG A 13 19.72 2.00 31.47
CA ARG A 13 18.56 2.89 31.31
C ARG A 13 17.29 2.07 31.10
N LEU A 14 17.32 1.12 30.17
CA LEU A 14 16.20 0.23 29.86
C LEU A 14 15.75 -0.57 31.09
N ARG A 15 16.68 -1.29 31.74
CA ARG A 15 16.37 -2.11 32.94
C ARG A 15 15.90 -1.32 34.15
N SER A 16 16.11 0.01 34.17
CA SER A 16 15.66 0.87 35.27
C SER A 16 14.19 1.27 35.17
N VAL A 17 13.60 1.19 33.97
CA VAL A 17 12.21 1.60 33.70
C VAL A 17 11.31 0.46 33.21
N MET A 18 11.88 -0.61 32.65
CA MET A 18 11.12 -1.74 32.14
C MET A 18 10.71 -2.74 33.23
N PRO A 19 9.51 -3.33 33.13
CA PRO A 19 9.02 -4.28 34.11
C PRO A 19 9.82 -5.59 34.08
N ARG A 20 10.07 -6.15 35.28
CA ARG A 20 10.75 -7.45 35.42
C ARG A 20 9.72 -8.56 35.58
N TRP A 21 9.43 -9.25 34.49
CA TRP A 21 8.49 -10.37 34.50
C TRP A 21 8.89 -11.52 35.45
N SER A 22 10.17 -11.66 35.78
CA SER A 22 10.62 -12.61 36.82
C SER A 22 10.13 -12.28 38.23
N ASP A 23 9.71 -11.04 38.46
CA ASP A 23 9.21 -10.58 39.75
C ASP A 23 7.69 -10.82 39.88
N GLN A 24 7.01 -11.25 38.82
CA GLN A 24 5.57 -11.56 38.84
C GLN A 24 5.20 -12.61 39.92
N ASP A 25 6.04 -13.62 40.12
CA ASP A 25 5.86 -14.64 41.17
C ASP A 25 6.26 -14.15 42.57
N ARG A 26 6.87 -12.96 42.67
CA ARG A 26 7.46 -12.40 43.89
C ARG A 26 6.66 -11.23 44.46
N THR A 27 5.76 -10.64 43.68
CA THR A 27 4.84 -9.56 44.07
C THR A 27 3.40 -10.05 44.03
N THR A 28 2.49 -9.29 44.63
CA THR A 28 1.05 -9.58 44.44
C THR A 28 0.61 -9.22 43.01
N PRO A 29 -0.46 -9.84 42.47
CA PRO A 29 -0.97 -9.51 41.14
C PRO A 29 -1.29 -8.02 40.96
N ASP A 30 -1.87 -7.38 41.98
CA ASP A 30 -2.21 -5.95 41.97
C ASP A 30 -0.95 -5.06 41.95
N GLU A 31 0.09 -5.43 42.70
CA GLU A 31 1.38 -4.71 42.70
C GLU A 31 2.10 -4.84 41.35
N PHE A 32 2.06 -6.02 40.73
CA PHE A 32 2.66 -6.24 39.41
C PHE A 32 1.90 -5.46 38.33
N ALA A 33 0.57 -5.52 38.34
CA ALA A 33 -0.28 -4.76 37.42
C ALA A 33 -0.09 -3.24 37.58
N ALA A 34 0.04 -2.74 38.82
CA ALA A 34 0.34 -1.33 39.07
C ALA A 34 1.71 -0.92 38.53
N HIS A 35 2.71 -1.80 38.60
CA HIS A 35 4.01 -1.54 37.99
C HIS A 35 3.94 -1.52 36.46
N LEU A 36 3.17 -2.42 35.84
CA LEU A 36 2.93 -2.39 34.38
C LEU A 36 2.23 -1.09 33.96
N ALA A 37 1.29 -0.59 34.77
CA ALA A 37 0.58 0.67 34.50
C ALA A 37 1.46 1.93 34.59
N ASP A 38 2.60 1.88 35.28
CA ASP A 38 3.53 3.02 35.39
C ASP A 38 4.43 3.13 34.14
N THR A 39 3.85 3.61 33.05
CA THR A 39 4.47 3.72 31.72
C THR A 39 5.26 5.03 31.51
N ALA A 40 5.00 6.07 32.31
CA ALA A 40 5.58 7.40 32.11
C ALA A 40 7.12 7.42 32.04
N PRO A 41 7.87 6.68 32.88
CA PRO A 41 9.33 6.61 32.75
C PRO A 41 9.80 5.95 31.44
N ARG A 42 8.99 5.07 30.85
CA ARG A 42 9.28 4.35 29.59
C ARG A 42 9.05 5.28 28.40
N TRP A 43 7.97 6.05 28.42
CA TRP A 43 7.70 7.09 27.43
C TRP A 43 8.72 8.23 27.47
N GLU A 44 9.20 8.61 28.66
CA GLU A 44 10.31 9.55 28.79
C GLU A 44 11.62 9.00 28.19
N LEU A 45 11.89 7.69 28.36
CA LEU A 45 13.05 7.06 27.73
C LEU A 45 12.92 7.06 26.19
N LEU A 46 11.73 6.75 25.67
CA LEU A 46 11.41 6.86 24.25
C LEU A 46 11.62 8.28 23.72
N ARG A 47 11.01 9.30 24.35
CA ARG A 47 11.18 10.71 23.98
C ARG A 47 12.66 11.09 23.90
N ARG A 48 13.42 10.79 24.94
CA ARG A 48 14.86 11.08 24.98
C ARG A 48 15.64 10.37 23.89
N PHE A 49 15.32 9.11 23.59
CA PHE A 49 15.98 8.40 22.51
C PHE A 49 15.73 9.07 21.16
N GLN A 50 14.49 9.49 20.89
CA GLN A 50 14.14 10.22 19.66
C GLN A 50 14.93 11.55 19.55
N GLU A 51 14.92 12.35 20.62
CA GLU A 51 15.67 13.62 20.70
C GLU A 51 17.19 13.41 20.59
N GLU A 52 17.70 12.34 21.20
CA GLU A 52 19.09 11.93 21.08
C GLU A 52 19.46 11.65 19.62
N TRP A 53 18.58 11.03 18.83
CA TRP A 53 18.80 10.83 17.40
C TRP A 53 18.40 12.02 16.53
N GLY A 54 18.04 13.16 17.11
CA GLY A 54 17.75 14.38 16.36
C GLY A 54 16.35 14.41 15.73
N TYR A 55 15.46 13.50 16.13
CA TYR A 55 14.05 13.61 15.75
C TYR A 55 13.40 14.76 16.53
N GLU A 56 12.75 15.65 15.79
CA GLU A 56 11.89 16.72 16.31
C GLU A 56 10.51 16.60 15.65
N VAL A 57 9.45 16.89 16.41
CA VAL A 57 8.10 16.91 15.84
C VAL A 57 8.01 18.09 14.85
N PRO A 58 7.64 17.87 13.59
CA PRO A 58 7.54 18.96 12.62
C PRO A 58 6.51 20.01 13.07
N GLU A 59 6.80 21.30 12.85
CA GLU A 59 5.98 22.42 13.34
C GLU A 59 4.54 22.40 12.82
N ASP A 60 4.30 21.84 11.62
CA ASP A 60 2.98 21.70 10.99
C ASP A 60 2.44 20.25 11.01
N ALA A 61 3.05 19.35 11.79
CA ALA A 61 2.65 17.95 11.82
C ALA A 61 1.28 17.76 12.50
N VAL A 62 0.29 17.35 11.71
CA VAL A 62 -0.96 16.80 12.22
C VAL A 62 -0.75 15.32 12.52
N PRO A 63 -0.86 14.87 13.79
CA PRO A 63 -0.68 13.46 14.12
C PRO A 63 -1.75 12.61 13.43
N TRP A 64 -1.35 11.42 12.97
CA TRP A 64 -2.28 10.39 12.51
C TRP A 64 -3.29 10.09 13.62
N GLN A 65 -4.54 10.45 13.37
CA GLN A 65 -5.66 10.17 14.25
C GLN A 65 -5.94 8.67 14.33
N ARG A 66 -6.21 8.20 15.55
CA ARG A 66 -6.49 6.79 15.83
C ARG A 66 -7.76 6.28 15.15
N TRP A 67 -8.73 7.18 15.03
CA TRP A 67 -10.04 6.97 14.43
C TRP A 67 -10.51 8.26 13.77
N SER A 68 -11.29 8.14 12.69
CA SER A 68 -12.23 9.18 12.28
C SER A 68 -13.39 9.30 13.29
N GLU A 69 -14.10 10.43 13.27
CA GLU A 69 -15.23 10.66 14.18
C GLU A 69 -16.38 9.64 13.95
N SER A 70 -16.56 9.19 12.70
CA SER A 70 -17.52 8.14 12.33
C SER A 70 -17.14 6.79 12.91
N GLU A 71 -15.90 6.34 12.72
CA GLU A 71 -15.39 5.05 13.23
C GLU A 71 -15.49 5.00 14.76
N HIS A 72 -15.09 6.07 15.44
CA HIS A 72 -15.19 6.14 16.90
C HIS A 72 -16.65 6.07 17.39
N ARG A 73 -17.57 6.75 16.70
CA ARG A 73 -18.99 6.75 17.06
C ARG A 73 -19.64 5.39 16.83
N GLU A 74 -19.26 4.69 15.78
CA GLU A 74 -19.72 3.33 15.49
C GLU A 74 -19.22 2.32 16.54
N TYR A 75 -17.93 2.36 16.86
CA TYR A 75 -17.34 1.58 17.94
C TYR A 75 -18.09 1.77 19.27
N LEU A 76 -18.39 3.03 19.65
CA LEU A 76 -19.13 3.34 20.87
C LEU A 76 -20.58 2.83 20.87
N ARG A 77 -21.27 2.82 19.72
CA ARG A 77 -22.63 2.26 19.61
C ARG A 77 -22.62 0.74 19.82
N ARG A 78 -21.62 0.05 19.27
CA ARG A 78 -21.45 -1.40 19.41
C ARG A 78 -21.10 -1.80 20.84
N LEU A 79 -20.20 -1.07 21.50
CA LEU A 79 -19.87 -1.27 22.91
C LEU A 79 -21.11 -1.15 23.82
N LYS A 80 -22.03 -0.25 23.49
CA LYS A 80 -23.29 -0.06 24.23
C LYS A 80 -24.38 -1.07 23.91
N SER A 81 -24.14 -2.02 23.00
CA SER A 81 -25.13 -2.98 22.47
C SER A 81 -26.38 -2.31 21.86
N GLU A 82 -26.26 -1.04 21.44
CA GLU A 82 -27.34 -0.24 20.86
C GLU A 82 -27.50 -0.49 19.35
N ALA A 83 -26.52 -1.16 18.72
CA ALA A 83 -26.63 -1.68 17.37
C ALA A 83 -27.44 -3.00 17.38
N ARG A 84 -28.75 -2.91 17.16
CA ARG A 84 -29.58 -4.05 16.72
C ARG A 84 -30.39 -3.62 15.51
N GLY A 85 -30.04 -4.19 14.36
CA GLY A 85 -30.61 -3.92 13.03
C GLY A 85 -29.59 -3.16 12.19
N GLU A 86 -29.17 -3.61 11.01
CA GLU A 86 -29.73 -4.57 10.06
C GLU A 86 -28.72 -5.67 9.74
N ASP A 87 -29.19 -6.88 9.43
CA ASP A 87 -28.35 -8.00 8.98
C ASP A 87 -27.73 -7.65 7.61
N GLY A 88 -26.51 -7.13 7.63
CA GLY A 88 -25.59 -7.03 6.49
C GLY A 88 -24.26 -7.64 6.93
N ASP A 89 -23.72 -8.56 6.13
CA ASP A 89 -22.63 -9.49 6.50
C ASP A 89 -21.22 -8.88 6.61
N ASP A 90 -21.08 -7.54 6.68
CA ASP A 90 -19.77 -6.86 6.69
C ASP A 90 -19.60 -6.07 8.00
N ASP A 91 -19.04 -6.72 9.02
CA ASP A 91 -18.71 -6.09 10.28
C ASP A 91 -17.27 -5.56 10.25
N PRO A 92 -17.01 -4.23 10.24
CA PRO A 92 -15.65 -3.67 10.27
C PRO A 92 -14.90 -4.01 11.56
N PHE A 93 -15.60 -4.58 12.55
CA PHE A 93 -15.06 -5.11 13.79
C PHE A 93 -15.17 -6.64 13.87
N GLU A 94 -15.41 -7.36 12.77
CA GLU A 94 -15.52 -8.83 12.76
C GLU A 94 -14.26 -9.49 13.33
N SER A 95 -13.10 -8.93 12.96
CA SER A 95 -11.80 -9.37 13.46
C SER A 95 -11.46 -8.82 14.85
N VAL A 96 -12.33 -8.02 15.47
CA VAL A 96 -12.11 -7.38 16.78
C VAL A 96 -13.00 -8.01 17.85
N ASP A 97 -12.40 -8.51 18.93
CA ASP A 97 -13.16 -8.97 20.10
C ASP A 97 -13.43 -7.81 21.06
N LEU A 98 -14.61 -7.20 20.93
CA LEU A 98 -15.06 -6.10 21.78
C LEU A 98 -15.18 -6.46 23.28
N SER A 99 -15.12 -7.75 23.65
CA SER A 99 -15.11 -8.16 25.05
C SER A 99 -13.72 -8.06 25.69
N LEU A 100 -12.65 -8.00 24.88
CA LEU A 100 -11.30 -7.82 25.36
C LEU A 100 -10.97 -6.33 25.51
N PRO A 101 -10.40 -5.91 26.66
CA PRO A 101 -9.97 -4.52 26.82
C PRO A 101 -8.73 -4.24 25.97
N ILE A 102 -8.62 -3.00 25.49
CA ILE A 102 -7.40 -2.50 24.84
C ILE A 102 -6.41 -2.09 25.95
N PRO A 103 -5.14 -2.56 25.90
CA PRO A 103 -4.13 -2.19 26.89
C PRO A 103 -3.92 -0.68 26.97
N ALA A 104 -3.86 -0.15 28.20
CA ALA A 104 -3.69 1.30 28.44
C ALA A 104 -2.43 1.87 27.77
N ALA A 105 -1.32 1.12 27.74
CA ALA A 105 -0.08 1.56 27.11
C ALA A 105 -0.21 1.76 25.58
N LEU A 106 -1.09 1.01 24.90
CA LEU A 106 -1.34 1.20 23.46
C LEU A 106 -2.07 2.52 23.21
N ASP A 107 -3.09 2.80 24.01
CA ASP A 107 -3.84 4.06 23.99
C ASP A 107 -2.94 5.25 24.28
N GLU A 108 -2.16 5.16 25.36
CA GLU A 108 -1.23 6.21 25.75
C GLU A 108 -0.21 6.50 24.65
N TRP A 109 0.39 5.46 24.06
CA TRP A 109 1.36 5.60 22.98
C TRP A 109 0.78 6.41 21.82
N TRP A 110 -0.46 6.12 21.40
CA TRP A 110 -1.13 6.84 20.31
C TRP A 110 -1.27 8.34 20.59
N GLU A 111 -1.56 8.70 21.84
CA GLU A 111 -1.82 10.07 22.28
C GLU A 111 -0.55 10.83 22.70
N LEU A 112 0.64 10.22 22.64
CA LEU A 112 1.89 10.90 23.00
C LEU A 112 2.14 12.07 22.03
N PRO A 113 2.34 13.31 22.53
CA PRO A 113 2.52 14.50 21.68
C PRO A 113 3.86 14.51 20.92
N PHE A 114 4.75 13.58 21.23
CA PHE A 114 6.04 13.37 20.56
C PHE A 114 6.09 12.03 19.81
N ASN A 115 4.94 11.40 19.56
CA ASN A 115 4.92 10.11 18.87
C ASN A 115 5.39 10.25 17.41
N SER A 116 6.66 9.97 17.17
CA SER A 116 7.25 9.97 15.82
C SER A 116 6.52 9.10 14.81
N PHE A 117 5.82 8.05 15.24
CA PHE A 117 5.01 7.26 14.30
C PHE A 117 3.77 8.02 13.83
N THR A 118 3.01 8.64 14.74
CA THR A 118 1.78 9.34 14.33
C THR A 118 2.11 10.61 13.54
N HIS A 119 3.21 11.28 13.85
CA HIS A 119 3.65 12.48 13.12
C HIS A 119 4.44 12.17 11.83
N SER A 120 5.08 11.00 11.73
CA SER A 120 5.95 10.64 10.61
C SER A 120 5.97 9.11 10.38
N PRO A 121 4.83 8.52 9.96
CA PRO A 121 4.69 7.05 9.86
C PRO A 121 5.67 6.41 8.86
N ARG A 122 6.12 7.18 7.88
CA ARG A 122 7.13 6.77 6.88
C ARG A 122 8.49 6.42 7.47
N LEU A 123 8.80 6.89 8.68
CA LEU A 123 10.03 6.49 9.36
C LEU A 123 10.01 5.00 9.75
N TYR A 124 8.83 4.37 9.80
CA TYR A 124 8.62 3.10 10.48
C TYR A 124 8.26 1.92 9.59
N TRP A 125 7.79 2.14 8.35
CA TRP A 125 7.40 1.08 7.40
C TRP A 125 6.56 -0.04 8.05
N THR A 126 5.48 0.33 8.71
CA THR A 126 4.62 -0.61 9.43
C THR A 126 3.20 -0.07 9.47
N ASN A 127 2.20 -0.94 9.35
CA ASN A 127 0.79 -0.60 9.42
C ASN A 127 0.28 -0.72 10.87
N PRO A 128 -0.49 0.23 11.41
CA PRO A 128 -1.12 0.10 12.71
C PRO A 128 -2.45 -0.66 12.59
N GLU A 129 -2.74 -1.53 13.55
CA GLU A 129 -4.02 -2.25 13.67
C GLU A 129 -4.73 -1.74 14.92
N TYR A 130 -5.78 -0.95 14.72
CA TYR A 130 -6.47 -0.31 15.82
C TYR A 130 -7.97 -0.11 15.55
N PRO A 131 -8.89 -0.72 16.34
CA PRO A 131 -8.64 -1.59 17.48
C PRO A 131 -7.83 -2.86 17.12
N PRO A 132 -7.08 -3.45 18.07
CA PRO A 132 -6.32 -4.65 17.78
C PRO A 132 -7.20 -5.80 17.27
N THR A 133 -6.79 -6.42 16.16
CA THR A 133 -7.51 -7.51 15.50
C THR A 133 -7.05 -8.87 16.00
N LEU A 134 -7.86 -9.92 15.87
CA LEU A 134 -7.60 -11.23 16.44
C LEU A 134 -6.88 -12.17 15.47
N ARG A 135 -6.10 -13.09 16.02
CA ARG A 135 -5.54 -14.27 15.34
C ARG A 135 -5.92 -15.55 16.10
N PRO A 136 -6.42 -16.62 15.45
CA PRO A 136 -6.71 -16.73 14.01
C PRO A 136 -7.74 -15.69 13.57
N ASP A 137 -7.51 -15.07 12.42
CA ASP A 137 -8.37 -13.98 11.94
C ASP A 137 -9.73 -14.51 11.48
N PRO A 138 -10.84 -14.11 12.12
CA PRO A 138 -12.19 -14.47 11.67
C PRO A 138 -12.49 -14.02 10.23
N GLY A 139 -11.95 -12.86 9.83
CA GLY A 139 -12.16 -12.27 8.49
C GLY A 139 -11.25 -12.84 7.40
N GLY A 140 -10.26 -13.67 7.75
CA GLY A 140 -9.36 -14.32 6.80
C GLY A 140 -8.28 -13.43 6.16
N TYR A 141 -8.08 -12.21 6.64
CA TYR A 141 -7.06 -11.26 6.17
C TYR A 141 -5.70 -11.41 6.88
N GLY A 142 -5.70 -11.90 8.12
CA GLY A 142 -4.50 -12.10 8.92
C GLY A 142 -3.60 -13.21 8.39
N VAL A 143 -2.28 -12.97 8.40
CA VAL A 143 -1.30 -13.94 7.86
C VAL A 143 -0.90 -15.02 8.86
N ALA A 144 -1.16 -14.82 10.16
CA ALA A 144 -0.81 -15.76 11.22
C ALA A 144 -2.02 -16.44 11.86
N GLY A 145 -1.83 -17.68 12.32
CA GLY A 145 -2.79 -18.36 13.18
C GLY A 145 -2.75 -17.82 14.63
N GLY A 146 -3.55 -18.43 15.52
CA GLY A 146 -3.38 -18.25 16.96
C GLY A 146 -2.15 -18.99 17.50
N LEU A 147 -1.92 -18.92 18.81
CA LEU A 147 -0.86 -19.69 19.46
C LEU A 147 -1.15 -21.20 19.34
N SER A 148 -0.12 -21.97 18.97
CA SER A 148 -0.20 -23.44 18.86
C SER A 148 -0.52 -24.11 20.20
N ASP A 149 -1.02 -25.33 20.14
CA ASP A 149 -1.48 -26.04 21.33
C ASP A 149 -0.36 -26.40 22.33
N ASP A 150 0.88 -26.47 21.84
CA ASP A 150 2.06 -26.77 22.64
C ASP A 150 2.86 -25.51 23.01
N SER A 151 2.36 -24.31 22.66
CA SER A 151 3.05 -23.05 22.93
C SER A 151 3.19 -22.79 24.43
N ALA A 152 4.43 -22.54 24.86
CA ALA A 152 4.77 -22.13 26.23
C ALA A 152 4.59 -20.62 26.47
N LEU A 153 4.13 -19.85 25.48
CA LEU A 153 3.98 -18.40 25.59
C LEU A 153 2.82 -18.01 26.52
N VAL A 154 1.82 -18.87 26.67
CA VAL A 154 0.70 -18.70 27.60
C VAL A 154 0.52 -19.95 28.47
N PRO A 155 -0.03 -19.84 29.69
CA PRO A 155 -0.32 -21.01 30.53
C PRO A 155 -1.31 -21.99 29.86
N ALA A 156 -1.24 -23.27 30.25
CA ALA A 156 -2.19 -24.27 29.78
C ALA A 156 -3.63 -23.88 30.14
N GLY A 157 -4.52 -23.87 29.14
CA GLY A 157 -5.93 -23.49 29.30
C GLY A 157 -6.22 -21.99 29.26
N ALA A 158 -5.21 -21.14 29.02
CA ALA A 158 -5.40 -19.72 28.75
C ALA A 158 -5.93 -19.48 27.31
N ASP A 159 -6.47 -18.28 27.05
CA ASP A 159 -6.86 -17.87 25.71
C ASP A 159 -5.62 -17.84 24.79
N ARG A 160 -5.67 -18.63 23.72
CA ARG A 160 -4.56 -18.82 22.76
C ARG A 160 -4.63 -17.87 21.57
N ARG A 161 -5.65 -17.01 21.51
CA ARG A 161 -5.73 -15.99 20.47
C ARG A 161 -4.67 -14.91 20.70
N VAL A 162 -4.28 -14.23 19.64
CA VAL A 162 -3.37 -13.09 19.67
C VAL A 162 -4.12 -11.85 19.17
N CYS A 163 -4.01 -10.74 19.90
CA CYS A 163 -4.53 -9.44 19.50
C CYS A 163 -3.41 -8.66 18.79
N VAL A 164 -3.46 -8.61 17.47
CA VAL A 164 -2.53 -7.90 16.59
C VAL A 164 -2.85 -6.42 16.59
N PHE A 165 -1.85 -5.60 16.92
CA PHE A 165 -1.95 -4.13 16.96
C PHE A 165 -1.04 -3.46 15.93
N LYS A 166 -0.21 -4.24 15.24
CA LYS A 166 0.70 -3.74 14.21
C LYS A 166 1.06 -4.82 13.21
N ALA A 167 1.25 -4.44 11.96
CA ALA A 167 1.82 -5.30 10.93
C ALA A 167 3.01 -4.61 10.26
N GLU A 168 3.88 -5.41 9.67
CA GLU A 168 4.92 -4.96 8.75
C GLU A 168 4.25 -4.35 7.49
N TYR A 169 4.96 -3.50 6.75
CA TYR A 169 4.40 -2.75 5.64
C TYR A 169 3.69 -3.61 4.60
N GLU A 170 4.22 -4.80 4.29
CA GLU A 170 3.67 -5.76 3.34
C GLU A 170 2.77 -6.81 4.01
N TYR A 171 2.47 -6.65 5.30
CA TYR A 171 1.67 -7.59 6.10
C TYR A 171 2.23 -9.01 6.18
N CYS A 172 3.51 -9.23 5.87
CA CYS A 172 4.12 -10.56 6.00
C CYS A 172 4.45 -10.93 7.46
N ASN A 173 4.66 -9.93 8.31
CA ASN A 173 4.90 -10.08 9.75
C ASN A 173 3.90 -9.25 10.56
N GLU A 174 3.46 -9.78 11.69
CA GLU A 174 2.47 -9.17 12.57
C GLU A 174 3.02 -9.10 14.00
N TRP A 175 2.71 -8.03 14.71
CA TRP A 175 2.98 -7.87 16.14
C TRP A 175 1.68 -7.76 16.91
N GLY A 176 1.58 -8.56 17.96
CA GLY A 176 0.39 -8.64 18.79
C GLY A 176 0.70 -8.96 20.23
N TYR A 177 -0.30 -8.93 21.10
CA TYR A 177 -0.20 -9.41 22.48
C TYR A 177 -1.15 -10.60 22.69
N PRO A 178 -0.85 -11.54 23.60
CA PRO A 178 -1.77 -12.65 23.88
C PRO A 178 -3.12 -12.12 24.37
N ALA A 179 -4.24 -12.66 23.86
CA ALA A 179 -5.57 -12.29 24.32
C ALA A 179 -5.75 -12.54 25.84
N ALA A 180 -5.08 -13.57 26.37
CA ALA A 180 -5.01 -13.85 27.81
C ALA A 180 -4.35 -12.74 28.65
N GLU A 181 -3.59 -11.83 28.01
CA GLU A 181 -2.92 -10.69 28.63
C GLU A 181 -3.59 -9.35 28.31
N ALA A 182 -4.69 -9.32 27.53
CA ALA A 182 -5.35 -8.08 27.10
C ALA A 182 -5.76 -7.16 28.27
N ALA A 183 -6.10 -7.75 29.43
CA ALA A 183 -6.46 -7.01 30.64
C ALA A 183 -5.26 -6.37 31.37
N LEU A 184 -4.03 -6.71 31.01
CA LEU A 184 -2.84 -6.05 31.54
C LEU A 184 -2.68 -4.68 30.88
N PRO A 185 -2.25 -3.65 31.63
CA PRO A 185 -2.10 -2.30 31.08
C PRO A 185 -0.94 -2.20 30.06
N ASP A 186 0.06 -3.07 30.15
CA ASP A 186 1.25 -3.06 29.28
C ASP A 186 1.75 -4.52 29.06
N PRO A 187 1.01 -5.34 28.28
CA PRO A 187 1.26 -6.77 28.09
C PRO A 187 2.48 -7.06 27.22
N ARG A 188 2.94 -8.33 27.23
CA ARG A 188 4.04 -8.77 26.36
C ARG A 188 3.67 -8.67 24.89
N VAL A 189 4.67 -8.41 24.05
CA VAL A 189 4.51 -8.36 22.60
C VAL A 189 5.11 -9.60 21.96
N LEU A 190 4.30 -10.27 21.16
CA LEU A 190 4.67 -11.36 20.27
C LEU A 190 4.85 -10.84 18.85
N VAL A 191 5.60 -11.59 18.06
CA VAL A 191 5.78 -11.39 16.63
C VAL A 191 5.51 -12.69 15.90
N SER A 192 4.80 -12.62 14.78
CA SER A 192 4.63 -13.76 13.90
C SER A 192 5.95 -14.10 13.23
N VAL A 193 6.24 -15.39 13.14
CA VAL A 193 7.41 -15.93 12.44
C VAL A 193 6.94 -16.96 11.43
N GLU A 194 7.86 -17.50 10.62
CA GLU A 194 7.55 -18.52 9.62
C GLU A 194 6.77 -19.72 10.21
N GLU A 195 6.03 -20.43 9.35
CA GLU A 195 5.19 -21.58 9.71
C GLU A 195 3.96 -21.28 10.59
N GLY A 196 3.56 -20.00 10.69
CA GLY A 196 2.38 -19.60 11.46
C GLY A 196 2.61 -19.66 12.97
N GLU A 197 3.87 -19.69 13.41
CA GLU A 197 4.25 -19.64 14.81
C GLU A 197 4.39 -18.20 15.33
N TRP A 198 4.44 -18.07 16.65
CA TRP A 198 4.66 -16.80 17.34
C TRP A 198 5.88 -16.89 18.25
N ALA A 199 6.62 -15.79 18.33
CA ALA A 199 7.74 -15.65 19.24
C ALA A 199 7.61 -14.40 20.11
N LEU A 200 8.25 -14.41 21.28
CA LEU A 200 8.30 -13.23 22.16
C LEU A 200 9.26 -12.17 21.58
N GLN A 201 8.72 -11.02 21.19
CA GLN A 201 9.47 -9.87 20.68
C GLN A 201 9.90 -8.93 21.80
N ALA A 202 8.99 -8.53 22.70
CA ALA A 202 9.27 -7.60 23.78
C ALA A 202 8.53 -7.97 25.07
N GLY A 203 9.07 -7.55 26.21
CA GLY A 203 8.45 -7.75 27.52
C GLY A 203 7.23 -6.86 27.75
N SER A 204 7.05 -5.78 27.00
CA SER A 204 5.88 -4.92 27.11
C SER A 204 5.61 -4.16 25.79
N LEU A 205 4.42 -3.57 25.61
CA LEU A 205 4.13 -2.69 24.47
C LEU A 205 5.06 -1.48 24.48
N SER A 206 5.28 -0.90 25.66
CA SER A 206 6.19 0.24 25.81
C SER A 206 7.65 -0.09 25.47
N GLU A 207 8.11 -1.31 25.78
CA GLU A 207 9.42 -1.80 25.35
C GLU A 207 9.46 -1.99 23.83
N PHE A 208 8.41 -2.56 23.24
CA PHE A 208 8.30 -2.75 21.80
C PHE A 208 8.39 -1.43 21.03
N PHE A 209 7.61 -0.41 21.40
CA PHE A 209 7.63 0.87 20.69
C PHE A 209 8.96 1.60 20.83
N LEU A 210 9.63 1.46 21.98
CA LEU A 210 11.01 1.93 22.14
C LEU A 210 11.97 1.18 21.22
N GLN A 211 11.90 -0.15 21.20
CA GLN A 211 12.75 -0.98 20.34
C GLN A 211 12.51 -0.66 18.85
N LEU A 212 11.26 -0.50 18.44
CA LEU A 212 10.88 -0.14 17.09
C LEU A 212 11.51 1.22 16.69
N ALA A 213 11.48 2.22 17.57
CA ALA A 213 12.18 3.49 17.34
C ALA A 213 13.70 3.30 17.21
N VAL A 214 14.31 2.40 17.98
CA VAL A 214 15.74 2.04 17.85
C VAL A 214 16.06 1.40 16.50
N GLN A 215 15.18 0.55 15.97
CA GLN A 215 15.39 -0.07 14.65
C GLN A 215 15.25 0.93 13.51
N ARG A 216 14.36 1.91 13.67
CA ARG A 216 13.90 2.73 12.56
C ARG A 216 14.58 4.09 12.48
N LEU A 217 14.62 4.87 13.57
CA LEU A 217 15.10 6.26 13.53
C LEU A 217 16.58 6.41 13.15
N PRO A 218 17.52 5.60 13.67
CA PRO A 218 18.92 5.72 13.29
C PRO A 218 19.17 5.56 11.79
N SER A 219 18.26 4.91 11.06
CA SER A 219 18.42 4.74 9.61
C SER A 219 18.18 6.03 8.81
N TYR A 220 17.44 6.97 9.39
CA TYR A 220 17.13 8.27 8.80
C TYR A 220 18.07 9.36 9.28
N TYR A 221 18.33 9.40 10.59
CA TYR A 221 19.07 10.49 11.22
C TYR A 221 20.55 10.17 11.49
N GLY A 222 20.98 8.93 11.24
CA GLY A 222 22.35 8.47 11.49
C GLY A 222 23.24 8.42 10.27
N TRP A 223 24.51 8.77 10.46
CA TRP A 223 25.59 8.40 9.53
C TRP A 223 25.75 6.90 9.56
N THR A 224 26.13 6.29 8.43
CA THR A 224 25.98 4.84 8.25
C THR A 224 27.21 4.21 7.64
N VAL A 225 27.60 3.05 8.15
CA VAL A 225 28.57 2.15 7.52
C VAL A 225 27.95 0.76 7.45
N TYR A 226 27.95 0.17 6.26
CA TYR A 226 27.56 -1.22 6.07
C TYR A 226 28.76 -2.16 6.19
N GLY A 227 28.47 -3.42 6.55
CA GLY A 227 29.43 -4.52 6.54
C GLY A 227 30.07 -4.71 5.16
N GLY A 228 31.34 -5.12 5.17
CA GLY A 228 32.10 -5.46 3.97
C GLY A 228 32.92 -6.73 4.19
N GLU A 229 34.06 -6.86 3.51
CA GLU A 229 34.97 -8.01 3.66
C GLU A 229 35.50 -8.20 5.10
N ASP A 230 35.43 -7.16 5.92
CA ASP A 230 35.90 -7.11 7.30
C ASP A 230 34.80 -7.41 8.35
N THR A 231 33.58 -7.74 7.92
CA THR A 231 32.41 -7.94 8.78
C THR A 231 32.67 -8.94 9.90
N GLU A 232 33.21 -10.12 9.59
CA GLU A 232 33.50 -11.15 10.60
C GLU A 232 34.47 -10.63 11.69
N ARG A 233 35.50 -9.88 11.29
CA ARG A 233 36.48 -9.29 12.19
C ARG A 233 35.85 -8.19 13.07
N ILE A 234 35.01 -7.34 12.48
CA ILE A 234 34.28 -6.30 13.21
C ILE A 234 33.37 -6.96 14.26
N LEU A 235 32.60 -7.96 13.86
CA LEU A 235 31.65 -8.65 14.74
C LEU A 235 32.34 -9.38 15.89
N ALA A 236 33.51 -9.99 15.65
CA ALA A 236 34.31 -10.59 16.72
C ALA A 236 34.71 -9.56 17.77
N TRP A 237 35.14 -8.36 17.36
CA TRP A 237 35.47 -7.26 18.26
C TRP A 237 34.22 -6.71 18.96
N VAL A 238 33.13 -6.48 18.23
CA VAL A 238 31.86 -5.95 18.77
C VAL A 238 31.32 -6.85 19.87
N LYS A 239 31.34 -8.17 19.68
CA LYS A 239 30.85 -9.14 20.67
C LYS A 239 31.71 -9.19 21.94
N ASP A 240 32.99 -8.82 21.87
CA ASP A 240 33.91 -8.80 23.02
C ASP A 240 33.89 -7.46 23.77
N GLU A 241 33.76 -6.35 23.03
CA GLU A 241 34.02 -5.00 23.54
C GLU A 241 32.77 -4.14 23.76
N LEU A 242 31.66 -4.42 23.08
CA LEU A 242 30.44 -3.63 23.17
C LEU A 242 29.33 -4.41 23.90
N PRO A 243 28.63 -3.78 24.86
CA PRO A 243 27.46 -4.38 25.47
C PRO A 243 26.24 -4.28 24.54
N THR A 244 25.31 -5.22 24.65
CA THR A 244 24.01 -5.15 23.97
C THR A 244 23.13 -4.06 24.59
N LEU A 245 22.17 -3.54 23.83
CA LEU A 245 21.20 -2.53 24.31
C LEU A 245 20.22 -3.08 25.36
N GLY A 246 20.19 -4.41 25.56
CA GLY A 246 19.34 -5.08 26.54
C GLY A 246 17.97 -5.51 26.02
N PHE A 247 17.63 -5.20 24.77
CA PHE A 247 16.46 -5.76 24.10
C PHE A 247 16.64 -7.23 23.74
N ARG A 248 15.53 -7.93 23.54
CA ARG A 248 15.53 -9.17 22.77
C ARG A 248 15.88 -8.87 21.30
N PRO A 249 16.44 -9.83 20.56
CA PRO A 249 16.70 -9.60 19.15
C PRO A 249 15.43 -9.24 18.37
N TRP A 250 15.55 -8.28 17.46
CA TRP A 250 14.46 -7.86 16.57
C TRP A 250 14.18 -8.96 15.54
N ARG A 251 12.91 -9.26 15.31
CA ARG A 251 12.47 -10.29 14.37
C ARG A 251 11.41 -9.69 13.47
N GLU A 252 11.75 -9.53 12.21
CA GLU A 252 10.90 -8.99 11.15
C GLU A 252 11.38 -9.66 9.87
N LEU A 253 10.50 -10.28 9.07
CA LEU A 253 10.85 -10.90 7.79
C LEU A 253 12.05 -11.88 7.89
N GLY A 254 12.08 -12.72 8.94
CA GLY A 254 13.16 -13.68 9.16
C GLY A 254 14.46 -13.08 9.73
N GLN A 255 14.52 -11.78 10.02
CA GLN A 255 15.64 -11.14 10.70
C GLN A 255 15.80 -11.61 12.15
N HIS A 256 17.03 -11.48 12.66
CA HIS A 256 17.39 -11.72 14.04
C HIS A 256 18.46 -10.71 14.48
N VAL A 257 18.05 -9.46 14.65
CA VAL A 257 18.97 -8.32 14.87
C VAL A 257 19.27 -8.10 16.34
N THR A 258 20.55 -8.20 16.71
CA THR A 258 21.05 -7.75 18.02
C THR A 258 21.70 -6.38 17.87
N VAL A 259 21.31 -5.42 18.72
CA VAL A 259 21.88 -4.07 18.73
C VAL A 259 22.87 -3.91 19.87
N TYR A 260 24.07 -3.41 19.57
CA TYR A 260 25.14 -3.12 20.51
C TYR A 260 25.35 -1.61 20.65
N GLY A 261 25.67 -1.18 21.86
CA GLY A 261 25.81 0.23 22.21
C GLY A 261 27.26 0.67 22.23
N ALA A 262 27.57 1.72 21.49
CA ALA A 262 28.86 2.42 21.54
C ALA A 262 28.67 3.88 21.95
N LEU A 263 29.76 4.63 22.00
CA LEU A 263 29.74 6.05 22.25
C LEU A 263 29.27 6.78 20.98
N ASP A 264 28.11 7.44 21.05
CA ASP A 264 27.39 8.10 19.95
C ASP A 264 27.08 7.21 18.74
N ALA A 265 27.12 5.87 18.90
CA ALA A 265 26.87 4.95 17.81
C ALA A 265 26.17 3.67 18.28
N LEU A 266 25.48 3.02 17.34
CA LEU A 266 24.83 1.74 17.48
C LEU A 266 25.36 0.78 16.41
N VAL A 267 25.56 -0.48 16.79
CA VAL A 267 25.94 -1.55 15.86
C VAL A 267 24.80 -2.56 15.81
N PHE A 268 24.23 -2.75 14.63
CA PHE A 268 23.19 -3.71 14.33
C PHE A 268 23.85 -4.93 13.69
N HIS A 269 23.63 -6.09 14.29
CA HIS A 269 24.15 -7.37 13.79
C HIS A 269 22.98 -8.31 13.58
N ASP A 270 22.72 -8.64 12.32
CA ASP A 270 21.70 -9.59 11.95
C ASP A 270 22.31 -11.00 11.82
N THR A 271 21.62 -11.98 12.39
CA THR A 271 21.97 -13.41 12.26
C THR A 271 20.90 -14.20 11.52
N GLY A 272 19.84 -13.54 11.08
CA GLY A 272 18.76 -14.08 10.26
C GLY A 272 18.96 -13.77 8.78
N TYR A 273 17.84 -13.45 8.11
CA TYR A 273 17.78 -13.29 6.65
C TYR A 273 17.69 -11.83 6.16
N GLY A 274 18.13 -10.85 6.94
CA GLY A 274 18.14 -9.45 6.50
C GLY A 274 19.18 -9.14 5.42
N ASP A 275 18.97 -8.02 4.73
CA ASP A 275 19.81 -7.57 3.60
C ASP A 275 21.28 -7.35 3.96
N PHE A 276 21.56 -7.01 5.22
CA PHE A 276 22.91 -6.75 5.71
C PHE A 276 23.15 -7.45 7.05
N GLU A 277 24.23 -8.25 7.12
CA GLU A 277 24.68 -8.89 8.37
C GLU A 277 25.14 -7.85 9.43
N LEU A 278 25.67 -6.71 8.98
CA LEU A 278 26.23 -5.67 9.85
C LEU A 278 25.87 -4.28 9.33
N ILE A 279 25.30 -3.45 10.20
CA ILE A 279 25.07 -2.02 9.98
C ILE A 279 25.56 -1.26 11.19
N VAL A 280 26.37 -0.22 11.00
CA VAL A 280 26.81 0.68 12.07
C VAL A 280 26.21 2.06 11.82
N ARG A 281 25.46 2.59 12.79
CA ARG A 281 24.84 3.92 12.72
C ARG A 281 25.47 4.82 13.77
N GLY A 282 25.93 5.99 13.37
CA GLY A 282 26.49 7.02 14.26
C GLY A 282 25.63 8.26 14.28
N ARG A 283 25.51 8.91 15.44
CA ARG A 283 24.86 10.22 15.57
C ARG A 283 25.63 11.36 14.90
N THR A 284 26.92 11.14 14.62
CA THR A 284 27.78 12.05 13.85
C THR A 284 28.77 11.23 13.03
N GLU A 285 29.34 11.84 11.99
CA GLU A 285 30.42 11.24 11.20
C GLU A 285 31.64 10.92 12.08
N GLU A 286 32.01 11.82 12.98
CA GLU A 286 33.17 11.67 13.86
C GLU A 286 33.01 10.48 14.83
N ALA A 287 31.78 10.18 15.26
CA ALA A 287 31.51 9.02 16.09
C ALA A 287 31.84 7.71 15.36
N LEU A 288 31.51 7.61 14.07
CA LEU A 288 31.85 6.46 13.25
C LEU A 288 33.35 6.36 13.00
N LEU A 289 34.01 7.48 12.66
CA LEU A 289 35.47 7.50 12.49
C LEU A 289 36.22 7.08 13.76
N ALA A 290 35.76 7.56 14.92
CA ALA A 290 36.33 7.19 16.22
C ALA A 290 36.10 5.71 16.55
N LEU A 291 34.91 5.17 16.23
CA LEU A 291 34.60 3.75 16.44
C LEU A 291 35.42 2.85 15.51
N GLY A 292 35.51 3.19 14.21
CA GLY A 292 36.36 2.49 13.25
C GLY A 292 37.82 2.49 13.69
N THR A 293 38.34 3.64 14.14
CA THR A 293 39.71 3.74 14.68
C THR A 293 39.93 2.79 15.87
N ARG A 294 38.96 2.66 16.78
CA ARG A 294 39.01 1.70 17.90
C ARG A 294 39.08 0.25 17.43
N MET A 295 38.46 -0.07 16.29
CA MET A 295 38.50 -1.38 15.65
C MET A 295 39.74 -1.59 14.75
N GLY A 296 40.62 -0.58 14.62
CA GLY A 296 41.75 -0.63 13.70
C GLY A 296 41.33 -0.61 12.23
N LEU A 297 40.29 0.18 11.94
CA LEU A 297 39.68 0.36 10.62
C LEU A 297 39.66 1.84 10.22
N ASP A 298 39.73 2.06 8.92
CA ASP A 298 39.48 3.37 8.29
C ASP A 298 38.14 3.29 7.56
N TRP A 299 37.18 4.10 7.99
CA TRP A 299 35.83 4.18 7.42
C TRP A 299 35.60 5.48 6.65
N THR A 300 36.62 6.31 6.45
CA THR A 300 36.49 7.64 5.83
C THR A 300 35.70 7.58 4.51
N ASP A 301 36.01 6.62 3.64
CA ASP A 301 35.36 6.47 2.35
C ASP A 301 34.13 5.54 2.36
N ARG A 302 33.72 5.03 3.53
CA ARG A 302 32.58 4.09 3.72
C ARG A 302 31.38 4.71 4.42
N ILE A 303 31.53 5.91 4.98
CA ILE A 303 30.46 6.56 5.74
C ILE A 303 29.48 7.22 4.77
N GLU A 304 28.24 6.76 4.83
CA GLU A 304 27.10 7.42 4.21
C GLU A 304 26.50 8.46 5.15
N THR A 305 26.06 9.59 4.60
CA THR A 305 25.39 10.65 5.37
C THR A 305 23.95 10.25 5.74
N PRO A 306 23.38 10.81 6.83
CA PRO A 306 21.98 10.60 7.19
C PRO A 306 21.04 10.93 6.03
N ARG A 307 19.96 10.16 5.89
CA ARG A 307 18.92 10.41 4.88
C ARG A 307 18.10 11.67 5.15
N SER A 308 18.11 12.23 6.37
CA SER A 308 17.16 13.26 6.81
C SER A 308 17.75 14.65 7.09
N VAL A 309 18.87 15.04 6.51
CA VAL A 309 19.24 16.47 6.50
C VAL A 309 18.33 17.15 5.47
N GLU A 310 17.48 18.08 5.92
CA GLU A 310 16.61 18.96 5.11
C GLU A 310 16.93 18.85 3.63
N GLU A 311 16.16 18.02 2.91
CA GLU A 311 16.29 17.93 1.46
C GLU A 311 15.98 19.31 0.90
N ALA A 312 17.04 20.07 0.61
CA ALA A 312 17.09 20.75 -0.67
C ALA A 312 16.63 19.70 -1.68
N PRO A 313 15.50 19.93 -2.39
CA PRO A 313 14.88 18.91 -3.21
C PRO A 313 15.96 18.32 -4.09
N GLU A 314 16.10 16.98 -4.04
CA GLU A 314 17.16 16.31 -4.76
C GLU A 314 17.14 16.79 -6.22
N PRO A 315 18.30 17.03 -6.84
CA PRO A 315 18.34 17.40 -8.24
C PRO A 315 17.66 16.33 -9.06
N ILE A 316 16.82 16.75 -10.01
CA ILE A 316 16.25 15.84 -10.99
C ILE A 316 17.39 15.08 -11.67
N ALA A 317 17.44 13.77 -11.42
CA ALA A 317 18.54 12.91 -11.83
C ALA A 317 18.47 12.50 -13.31
N LEU A 318 17.33 12.76 -13.97
CA LEU A 318 17.09 12.44 -15.37
C LEU A 318 18.11 13.12 -16.29
N VAL A 319 18.56 12.40 -17.31
CA VAL A 319 19.38 12.91 -18.43
C VAL A 319 18.71 12.64 -19.78
N ALA A 320 19.04 13.45 -20.78
CA ALA A 320 18.47 13.29 -22.11
C ALA A 320 18.81 11.92 -22.70
N GLY A 321 17.79 11.17 -23.11
CA GLY A 321 17.91 9.80 -23.61
C GLY A 321 17.47 8.72 -22.62
N ASP A 322 17.29 9.04 -21.34
CA ASP A 322 16.78 8.07 -20.35
C ASP A 322 15.39 7.57 -20.75
N SER A 323 15.15 6.31 -20.44
CA SER A 323 13.94 5.55 -20.77
C SER A 323 13.85 4.35 -19.82
N ASP A 324 12.65 3.82 -19.57
CA ASP A 324 12.51 2.56 -18.84
C ASP A 324 12.70 1.34 -19.76
N GLU A 325 12.77 0.14 -19.18
CA GLU A 325 12.98 -1.11 -19.92
C GLU A 325 11.87 -1.41 -20.94
N ALA A 326 10.69 -0.84 -20.72
CA ALA A 326 9.51 -1.00 -21.56
C ALA A 326 9.36 0.11 -22.61
N ASP A 327 10.32 1.04 -22.73
CA ASP A 327 10.29 2.20 -23.63
C ASP A 327 8.98 3.03 -23.48
N ARG A 328 8.32 3.01 -22.31
CA ARG A 328 7.04 3.72 -22.05
C ARG A 328 7.21 5.23 -22.08
N TRP A 329 8.42 5.69 -21.77
CA TRP A 329 8.77 7.09 -21.75
C TRP A 329 10.21 7.31 -22.16
N ARG A 330 10.51 8.49 -22.72
CA ARG A 330 11.88 8.90 -23.04
C ARG A 330 12.13 10.37 -22.74
N VAL A 331 13.21 10.67 -22.01
CA VAL A 331 13.64 12.04 -21.73
C VAL A 331 14.17 12.69 -23.00
N LEU A 332 13.55 13.80 -23.39
CA LEU A 332 13.92 14.59 -24.56
C LEU A 332 14.98 15.62 -24.25
N SER A 333 14.83 16.28 -23.11
CA SER A 333 15.70 17.36 -22.68
C SER A 333 15.58 17.58 -21.18
N THR A 334 16.64 18.15 -20.63
CA THR A 334 16.71 18.56 -19.22
C THR A 334 17.17 20.02 -19.17
N SER A 335 16.72 20.74 -18.15
CA SER A 335 17.11 22.12 -17.89
C SER A 335 17.34 22.30 -16.40
N PRO A 336 18.36 23.08 -15.99
CA PRO A 336 18.52 23.50 -14.59
C PRO A 336 17.49 24.54 -14.15
N ASP A 337 16.63 25.04 -15.05
CA ASP A 337 15.58 25.98 -14.68
C ASP A 337 14.58 25.33 -13.73
N PRO A 338 14.26 25.95 -12.58
CA PRO A 338 13.29 25.41 -11.66
C PRO A 338 11.88 25.40 -12.27
N MET A 339 11.04 24.49 -11.77
CA MET A 339 9.62 24.47 -12.07
C MET A 339 8.80 24.48 -10.78
N GLU A 340 7.85 25.41 -10.70
CA GLU A 340 6.86 25.47 -9.63
C GLU A 340 5.53 24.86 -10.09
N SER A 341 4.79 24.31 -9.12
CA SER A 341 3.44 23.78 -9.33
C SER A 341 2.51 24.90 -9.81
N GLY A 342 1.72 24.64 -10.86
CA GLY A 342 0.98 25.65 -11.62
C GLY A 342 -0.22 26.31 -10.92
N THR A 343 -0.37 26.18 -9.61
CA THR A 343 -1.38 26.88 -8.82
C THR A 343 -0.84 28.22 -8.35
N ASP A 344 -1.34 29.33 -8.92
CA ASP A 344 -0.98 30.66 -8.46
C ASP A 344 -1.50 30.85 -7.02
N ARG A 345 -0.62 31.06 -6.05
CA ARG A 345 -1.01 31.39 -4.67
C ARG A 345 -1.04 32.89 -4.48
N SER A 346 -2.12 33.43 -3.91
CA SER A 346 -2.18 34.84 -3.54
C SER A 346 -1.20 35.12 -2.38
N PRO A 347 -0.29 36.11 -2.48
CA PRO A 347 0.59 36.48 -1.37
C PRO A 347 -0.12 37.29 -0.27
N GLU A 348 -1.39 37.66 -0.43
CA GLU A 348 -2.13 38.53 0.51
C GLU A 348 -3.26 37.83 1.29
N SER A 349 -3.41 36.52 1.17
CA SER A 349 -4.34 35.72 1.99
C SER A 349 -3.75 34.33 2.24
N ASP A 350 -3.45 34.02 3.50
CA ASP A 350 -3.02 32.68 3.93
C ASP A 350 -4.14 31.67 3.62
N GLY A 351 -4.09 30.90 2.52
CA GLY A 351 -4.94 29.69 2.40
C GLY A 351 -5.41 29.26 1.00
N ASP A 352 -5.76 30.19 0.10
CA ASP A 352 -6.53 29.82 -1.10
C ASP A 352 -5.65 29.37 -2.28
N SER A 353 -5.89 28.15 -2.78
CA SER A 353 -5.30 27.60 -4.01
C SER A 353 -6.28 27.77 -5.18
N TRP A 354 -5.81 28.25 -6.34
CA TRP A 354 -6.64 28.35 -7.55
C TRP A 354 -5.89 28.03 -8.84
N THR A 355 -6.64 27.69 -9.89
CA THR A 355 -6.16 27.46 -11.24
C THR A 355 -7.18 27.95 -12.27
N VAL A 356 -6.72 28.26 -13.49
CA VAL A 356 -7.56 28.74 -14.60
C VAL A 356 -7.18 28.03 -15.90
N SER A 357 -8.18 27.58 -16.65
CA SER A 357 -8.03 26.95 -17.96
C SER A 357 -9.11 27.42 -18.92
N GLY A 358 -8.73 28.15 -19.97
CA GLY A 358 -9.68 28.75 -20.91
C GLY A 358 -10.66 29.70 -20.22
N THR A 359 -11.95 29.33 -20.21
CA THR A 359 -13.01 30.08 -19.52
C THR A 359 -13.36 29.51 -18.14
N LEU A 360 -12.59 28.57 -17.60
CA LEU A 360 -12.84 27.94 -16.30
C LEU A 360 -11.86 28.46 -15.25
N ALA A 361 -12.36 28.81 -14.07
CA ALA A 361 -11.58 29.07 -12.87
C ALA A 361 -12.00 28.11 -11.77
N VAL A 362 -11.03 27.49 -11.11
CA VAL A 362 -11.25 26.55 -9.99
C VAL A 362 -10.46 27.04 -8.79
N ALA A 363 -11.08 27.06 -7.62
CA ALA A 363 -10.42 27.38 -6.36
C ALA A 363 -10.80 26.36 -5.29
N SER A 364 -9.91 26.12 -4.34
CA SER A 364 -10.20 25.43 -3.08
C SER A 364 -10.10 26.44 -1.95
N ASP A 365 -11.08 26.44 -1.05
CA ASP A 365 -10.99 27.20 0.20
C ASP A 365 -10.33 26.39 1.33
N GLU A 366 -10.19 27.01 2.50
CA GLU A 366 -9.59 26.43 3.71
C GLU A 366 -10.31 25.18 4.19
N ASP A 367 -11.63 25.08 3.97
CA ASP A 367 -12.44 23.92 4.38
C ASP A 367 -12.30 22.75 3.38
N GLY A 368 -11.68 22.97 2.21
CA GLY A 368 -11.54 21.99 1.14
C GLY A 368 -12.64 22.02 0.10
N THR A 369 -13.58 22.97 0.19
CA THR A 369 -14.64 23.14 -0.79
C THR A 369 -14.06 23.65 -2.10
N LEU A 370 -14.27 22.88 -3.16
CA LEU A 370 -13.95 23.28 -4.53
C LEU A 370 -15.02 24.22 -5.06
N ARG A 371 -14.62 25.37 -5.58
CA ARG A 371 -15.48 26.33 -6.29
C ARG A 371 -15.06 26.44 -7.74
N VAL A 372 -15.96 26.11 -8.65
CA VAL A 372 -15.76 26.18 -10.09
C VAL A 372 -16.60 27.31 -10.66
N ARG A 373 -15.97 28.23 -11.38
CA ARG A 373 -16.63 29.36 -12.03
C ARG A 373 -16.28 29.39 -13.51
N ARG A 374 -17.31 29.41 -14.33
CA ARG A 374 -17.20 29.75 -15.74
C ARG A 374 -17.11 31.28 -15.88
N LEU A 375 -16.04 31.77 -16.48
CA LEU A 375 -15.71 33.19 -16.65
C LEU A 375 -16.46 33.84 -17.83
N ASP A 376 -17.07 33.02 -18.68
CA ASP A 376 -17.86 33.43 -19.86
C ASP A 376 -19.36 33.60 -19.57
N THR A 377 -19.79 33.38 -18.33
CA THR A 377 -21.19 33.44 -17.89
C THR A 377 -21.31 34.07 -16.51
N ASP A 378 -22.46 34.68 -16.23
CA ASP A 378 -22.85 35.19 -14.91
C ASP A 378 -23.52 34.11 -14.03
N ALA A 379 -23.43 32.84 -14.43
CA ALA A 379 -23.96 31.72 -13.64
C ALA A 379 -23.29 31.64 -12.27
N ALA A 380 -24.05 31.16 -11.28
CA ALA A 380 -23.51 30.91 -9.95
C ALA A 380 -22.36 29.87 -10.03
N PRO A 381 -21.30 30.02 -9.22
CA PRO A 381 -20.23 29.03 -9.16
C PRO A 381 -20.78 27.68 -8.68
N LEU A 382 -20.29 26.62 -9.30
CA LEU A 382 -20.57 25.25 -8.88
C LEU A 382 -19.64 24.91 -7.72
N THR A 383 -20.12 24.13 -6.76
CA THR A 383 -19.36 23.78 -5.56
C THR A 383 -19.42 22.29 -5.28
N ALA A 384 -18.30 21.74 -4.82
CA ALA A 384 -18.21 20.35 -4.38
C ALA A 384 -17.28 20.25 -3.18
N ASP A 385 -17.58 19.33 -2.26
CA ASP A 385 -16.78 19.06 -1.08
C ASP A 385 -16.28 17.60 -1.13
N PRO A 386 -14.98 17.37 -1.41
CA PRO A 386 -14.39 16.05 -1.40
C PRO A 386 -14.08 15.51 0.02
N GLU A 387 -14.39 16.26 1.09
CA GLU A 387 -14.11 15.88 2.50
C GLU A 387 -12.63 15.56 2.79
N ALA A 388 -11.71 16.16 2.03
CA ALA A 388 -10.26 15.89 2.09
C ALA A 388 -9.42 17.11 2.54
N GLY A 389 -10.07 18.18 3.01
CA GLY A 389 -9.43 19.45 3.36
C GLY A 389 -8.89 20.19 2.13
N PRO A 390 -8.10 21.27 2.32
CA PRO A 390 -7.71 22.18 1.25
C PRO A 390 -6.86 21.50 0.17
N ALA A 391 -7.18 21.76 -1.10
CA ALA A 391 -6.43 21.24 -2.23
C ALA A 391 -5.01 21.86 -2.29
N THR A 392 -4.00 21.01 -2.32
CA THR A 392 -2.59 21.37 -2.47
C THR A 392 -2.17 21.53 -3.92
N ALA A 393 -2.92 20.93 -4.86
CA ALA A 393 -2.75 21.08 -6.30
C ALA A 393 -4.12 21.03 -7.00
N LEU A 394 -4.30 21.82 -8.06
CA LEU A 394 -5.54 21.88 -8.84
C LEU A 394 -5.23 21.89 -10.34
N ALA A 395 -6.01 21.15 -11.12
CA ALA A 395 -5.98 21.20 -12.58
C ALA A 395 -7.41 21.24 -13.13
N CYS A 396 -7.60 21.90 -14.27
CA CYS A 396 -8.88 21.86 -14.97
C CYS A 396 -8.71 22.00 -16.48
N ILE A 397 -9.64 21.43 -17.25
CA ILE A 397 -9.75 21.59 -18.70
C ILE A 397 -11.21 21.63 -19.11
N GLN A 398 -11.48 22.22 -20.28
CA GLN A 398 -12.80 22.17 -20.92
C GLN A 398 -12.78 21.09 -22.00
N LEU A 399 -13.54 20.02 -21.79
CA LEU A 399 -13.71 18.96 -22.79
C LEU A 399 -14.75 19.38 -23.83
N PRO A 400 -14.46 19.26 -25.14
CA PRO A 400 -15.44 19.57 -26.18
C PRO A 400 -16.65 18.65 -26.10
N GLY A 401 -17.84 19.22 -25.87
CA GLY A 401 -19.10 18.46 -25.86
C GLY A 401 -19.47 17.80 -24.53
N GLU A 402 -18.51 17.62 -23.62
CA GLU A 402 -18.72 16.93 -22.33
C GLU A 402 -18.77 17.87 -21.12
N GLY A 403 -18.09 19.02 -21.17
CA GLY A 403 -18.11 19.99 -20.07
C GLY A 403 -16.75 20.17 -19.38
N PRO A 404 -16.73 20.81 -18.21
CA PRO A 404 -15.52 21.01 -17.42
C PRO A 404 -15.09 19.70 -16.73
N LEU A 405 -13.80 19.39 -16.80
CA LEU A 405 -13.15 18.36 -15.99
C LEU A 405 -12.22 19.04 -14.99
N ILE A 406 -12.37 18.72 -13.71
CA ILE A 406 -11.56 19.23 -12.62
C ILE A 406 -10.84 18.07 -11.95
N ALA A 407 -9.57 18.27 -11.60
CA ALA A 407 -8.85 17.39 -10.71
C ALA A 407 -8.31 18.19 -9.50
N SER A 408 -8.40 17.61 -8.31
CA SER A 408 -7.93 18.20 -7.06
C SER A 408 -7.09 17.23 -6.25
N GLY A 409 -5.87 17.62 -5.94
CA GLY A 409 -4.97 16.89 -5.08
C GLY A 409 -4.91 17.51 -3.69
N HIS A 410 -4.93 16.69 -2.65
CA HIS A 410 -5.12 17.15 -1.27
C HIS A 410 -3.92 16.83 -0.38
N ARG A 411 -3.89 17.51 0.78
CA ARG A 411 -2.79 17.41 1.76
C ARG A 411 -2.67 16.01 2.38
N ASP A 412 -3.78 15.30 2.50
CA ASP A 412 -3.82 13.94 3.05
C ASP A 412 -3.37 12.86 2.04
N GLY A 413 -3.08 13.27 0.80
CA GLY A 413 -2.63 12.39 -0.26
C GLY A 413 -3.72 11.94 -1.22
N ARG A 414 -4.98 12.33 -1.02
CA ARG A 414 -6.07 11.99 -1.93
C ARG A 414 -6.06 12.84 -3.18
N LEU A 415 -6.50 12.25 -4.29
CA LEU A 415 -6.71 12.87 -5.59
C LEU A 415 -8.14 12.60 -6.02
N PHE A 416 -8.86 13.65 -6.36
CA PHE A 416 -10.22 13.58 -6.86
C PHE A 416 -10.31 14.11 -8.30
N VAL A 417 -11.28 13.58 -9.04
CA VAL A 417 -11.72 14.09 -10.34
C VAL A 417 -13.21 14.43 -10.25
N TRP A 418 -13.63 15.52 -10.89
CA TRP A 418 -15.00 15.99 -10.84
C TRP A 418 -15.45 16.58 -12.17
N MET A 419 -16.65 16.17 -12.62
CA MET A 419 -17.37 16.73 -13.76
C MET A 419 -18.67 17.40 -13.28
N PRO A 420 -18.65 18.73 -13.03
CA PRO A 420 -19.79 19.44 -12.47
C PRO A 420 -21.10 19.30 -13.25
N ASP A 421 -21.01 19.12 -14.58
CA ASP A 421 -22.18 19.06 -15.46
C ASP A 421 -22.82 17.65 -15.49
N SER A 422 -22.15 16.60 -14.96
CA SER A 422 -22.72 15.24 -14.90
C SER A 422 -23.77 15.09 -13.79
N GLY A 423 -23.67 15.93 -12.75
CA GLY A 423 -24.51 15.84 -11.55
C GLY A 423 -23.90 14.96 -10.45
N ASP A 424 -22.77 14.31 -10.72
CA ASP A 424 -22.05 13.48 -9.75
C ASP A 424 -21.12 14.32 -8.87
N GLY A 425 -20.86 13.81 -7.67
CA GLY A 425 -19.86 14.38 -6.76
C GLY A 425 -18.42 14.11 -7.22
N PRO A 426 -17.42 14.69 -6.54
CA PRO A 426 -16.02 14.35 -6.76
C PRO A 426 -15.76 12.86 -6.53
N LEU A 427 -15.07 12.24 -7.48
CA LEU A 427 -14.65 10.84 -7.42
C LEU A 427 -13.21 10.75 -6.95
N GLU A 428 -12.94 10.01 -5.87
CA GLU A 428 -11.56 9.70 -5.44
C GLU A 428 -10.93 8.72 -6.43
N VAL A 429 -9.86 9.13 -7.13
CA VAL A 429 -9.20 8.30 -8.15
C VAL A 429 -7.84 7.75 -7.69
N ALA A 430 -7.23 8.35 -6.66
CA ALA A 430 -6.02 7.83 -6.03
C ALA A 430 -5.84 8.36 -4.61
N ARG A 431 -5.13 7.57 -3.79
CA ARG A 431 -4.64 7.98 -2.48
C ARG A 431 -3.22 7.49 -2.30
N GLN A 432 -2.27 8.40 -2.21
CA GLN A 432 -0.87 8.11 -1.94
C GLN A 432 -0.34 9.11 -0.94
N ARG A 433 0.49 8.69 0.02
CA ARG A 433 1.17 9.61 0.94
C ARG A 433 2.60 9.81 0.45
N PRO A 434 3.17 11.03 0.48
CA PRO A 434 2.75 12.23 1.20
C PRO A 434 1.75 13.08 0.38
N LYS A 435 1.64 14.40 0.54
CA LYS A 435 0.61 15.20 -0.17
C LYS A 435 0.78 15.22 -1.69
N VAL A 436 -0.32 15.36 -2.44
CA VAL A 436 -0.25 15.66 -3.88
C VAL A 436 0.47 17.01 -4.07
N SER A 437 1.53 17.02 -4.86
CA SER A 437 2.40 18.20 -5.05
C SER A 437 2.29 18.82 -6.44
N GLY A 438 2.05 18.00 -7.46
CA GLY A 438 1.81 18.42 -8.83
C GLY A 438 0.61 17.71 -9.42
N LEU A 439 -0.13 18.44 -10.27
CA LEU A 439 -1.30 17.93 -10.98
C LEU A 439 -1.42 18.58 -12.34
N ALA A 440 -1.72 17.80 -13.39
CA ALA A 440 -1.93 18.31 -14.73
C ALA A 440 -3.00 17.51 -15.48
N LEU A 441 -3.82 18.21 -16.26
CA LEU A 441 -4.81 17.64 -17.16
C LEU A 441 -4.50 18.10 -18.59
N ALA A 442 -4.59 17.19 -19.55
CA ALA A 442 -4.45 17.51 -20.97
C ALA A 442 -5.47 16.74 -21.80
N ALA A 443 -6.15 17.45 -22.70
CA ALA A 443 -6.88 16.83 -23.81
C ALA A 443 -5.87 16.52 -24.91
N THR A 444 -5.68 15.24 -25.23
CA THR A 444 -4.70 14.78 -26.22
C THR A 444 -5.40 14.19 -27.43
N ALA A 445 -4.65 13.93 -28.51
CA ALA A 445 -5.21 13.27 -29.69
C ALA A 445 -5.77 11.87 -29.39
N THR A 446 -5.27 11.23 -28.34
CA THR A 446 -5.68 9.91 -27.84
C THR A 446 -6.52 10.04 -26.58
N GLY A 447 -7.29 11.11 -26.39
CA GLY A 447 -8.16 11.25 -25.22
C GLY A 447 -7.55 12.02 -24.06
N THR A 448 -8.25 12.04 -22.92
CA THR A 448 -7.93 12.92 -21.79
C THR A 448 -6.97 12.23 -20.83
N ALA A 449 -5.83 12.88 -20.58
CA ALA A 449 -4.81 12.37 -19.68
C ALA A 449 -4.70 13.23 -18.41
N LEU A 450 -4.51 12.56 -17.28
CA LEU A 450 -4.23 13.15 -15.96
C LEU A 450 -2.84 12.72 -15.51
N ALA A 451 -2.03 13.65 -15.00
CA ALA A 451 -0.74 13.36 -14.40
C ALA A 451 -0.70 13.91 -12.97
N ALA A 452 -0.18 13.14 -12.02
CA ALA A 452 -0.05 13.56 -10.63
C ALA A 452 1.25 13.05 -10.01
N CYS A 453 1.78 13.80 -9.03
CA CYS A 453 2.95 13.39 -8.26
C CYS A 453 2.84 13.75 -6.79
N TRP A 454 3.34 12.87 -5.91
CA TRP A 454 3.20 13.01 -4.46
C TRP A 454 4.52 13.33 -3.74
N ARG A 455 5.65 13.58 -4.42
CA ARG A 455 7.01 13.64 -3.80
C ARG A 455 7.49 12.28 -3.28
N ASP A 456 7.15 11.24 -4.01
CA ASP A 456 7.48 9.85 -3.78
C ASP A 456 8.17 9.24 -5.01
N ASP A 457 8.90 10.08 -5.75
CA ASP A 457 9.73 9.77 -6.93
C ASP A 457 8.96 9.22 -8.15
N VAL A 458 7.68 8.92 -7.94
CA VAL A 458 6.76 8.38 -8.93
C VAL A 458 5.85 9.48 -9.47
N VAL A 459 5.66 9.49 -10.78
CA VAL A 459 4.59 10.22 -11.45
C VAL A 459 3.58 9.23 -11.97
N ALA A 460 2.35 9.34 -11.51
CA ALA A 460 1.26 8.51 -11.98
C ALA A 460 0.49 9.24 -13.10
N LEU A 461 0.09 8.47 -14.11
CA LEU A 461 -0.61 8.92 -15.31
C LEU A 461 -1.89 8.10 -15.50
N TRP A 462 -2.99 8.77 -15.82
CA TRP A 462 -4.27 8.13 -16.14
C TRP A 462 -4.75 8.53 -17.53
N ASP A 463 -5.34 7.59 -18.26
CA ASP A 463 -6.27 7.88 -19.34
C ASP A 463 -7.69 7.88 -18.76
N ILE A 464 -8.32 9.05 -18.72
CA ILE A 464 -9.59 9.25 -18.02
C ILE A 464 -10.74 8.49 -18.68
N ALA A 465 -10.70 8.32 -20.01
CA ALA A 465 -11.78 7.68 -20.75
C ALA A 465 -11.78 6.15 -20.57
N SER A 466 -10.61 5.53 -20.53
CA SER A 466 -10.44 4.09 -20.32
C SER A 466 -10.29 3.68 -18.85
N GLY A 467 -9.90 4.62 -17.98
CA GLY A 467 -9.58 4.36 -16.57
C GLY A 467 -8.18 3.77 -16.35
N GLU A 468 -7.40 3.55 -17.41
CA GLU A 468 -6.07 2.96 -17.32
C GLU A 468 -5.09 3.86 -16.56
N ARG A 469 -4.23 3.25 -15.73
CA ARG A 469 -3.19 3.92 -14.94
C ARG A 469 -1.81 3.37 -15.23
N ALA A 470 -0.82 4.26 -15.33
CA ALA A 470 0.59 3.92 -15.40
C ALA A 470 1.41 4.72 -14.39
N ASP A 471 2.28 4.04 -13.64
CA ASP A 471 3.22 4.67 -12.70
C ASP A 471 4.62 4.73 -13.34
N LEU A 472 5.22 5.93 -13.32
CA LEU A 472 6.54 6.21 -13.86
C LEU A 472 7.51 6.56 -12.72
N ASP A 473 8.48 5.69 -12.48
CA ASP A 473 9.63 6.01 -11.64
C ASP A 473 10.58 6.92 -12.44
N LEU A 474 10.52 8.22 -12.14
CA LEU A 474 11.31 9.25 -12.81
C LEU A 474 12.40 9.80 -11.87
N GLY A 475 12.57 9.17 -10.71
CA GLY A 475 13.53 9.54 -9.70
C GLY A 475 13.12 10.76 -8.86
N PRO A 476 13.98 11.13 -7.90
CA PRO A 476 13.64 12.10 -6.87
C PRO A 476 13.66 13.55 -7.35
N GLY A 477 13.13 14.44 -6.51
CA GLY A 477 13.11 15.88 -6.76
C GLY A 477 11.93 16.43 -7.56
N ILE A 478 11.02 15.55 -8.01
CA ILE A 478 9.82 15.95 -8.75
C ILE A 478 8.76 16.46 -7.78
N THR A 479 8.40 17.73 -7.94
CA THR A 479 7.40 18.40 -7.09
C THR A 479 6.31 19.10 -7.91
N ALA A 480 6.45 19.12 -9.23
CA ALA A 480 5.52 19.69 -10.17
C ALA A 480 5.51 18.87 -11.46
N VAL A 481 4.34 18.83 -12.11
CA VAL A 481 4.14 18.19 -13.41
C VAL A 481 3.34 19.11 -14.32
N ARG A 482 3.58 19.02 -15.63
CA ARG A 482 2.77 19.62 -16.69
C ARG A 482 2.62 18.62 -17.83
N LEU A 483 1.45 18.58 -18.44
CA LEU A 483 1.17 17.71 -19.58
C LEU A 483 0.62 18.56 -20.71
N ASP A 484 1.09 18.32 -21.93
CA ASP A 484 0.58 18.98 -23.14
C ASP A 484 -0.25 18.02 -24.02
N GLU A 485 -0.88 18.58 -25.06
CA GLU A 485 -1.74 17.85 -26.00
C GLU A 485 -1.00 16.78 -26.83
N ASP A 486 0.33 16.86 -26.90
CA ASP A 486 1.23 15.93 -27.60
C ASP A 486 1.78 14.84 -26.65
N LEU A 487 1.24 14.74 -25.43
CA LEU A 487 1.72 13.83 -24.38
C LEU A 487 3.20 14.01 -24.04
N ARG A 488 3.66 15.27 -24.02
CA ARG A 488 4.93 15.61 -23.39
C ARG A 488 4.68 15.96 -21.93
N LEU A 489 5.17 15.08 -21.07
CA LEU A 489 5.20 15.29 -19.63
C LEU A 489 6.43 16.12 -19.28
N THR A 490 6.23 17.35 -18.80
CA THR A 490 7.30 18.10 -18.14
C THR A 490 7.24 17.82 -16.65
N VAL A 491 8.30 17.23 -16.09
CA VAL A 491 8.48 17.02 -14.65
C VAL A 491 9.50 18.00 -14.12
N GLY A 492 9.34 18.47 -12.89
CA GLY A 492 10.15 19.56 -12.41
C GLY A 492 10.10 19.79 -10.91
N GLY A 493 11.09 20.53 -10.42
CA GLY A 493 11.19 20.99 -9.04
C GLY A 493 12.17 22.16 -8.92
N PRO A 494 12.54 22.55 -7.70
CA PRO A 494 13.41 23.72 -7.48
C PRO A 494 14.83 23.57 -8.03
N SER A 495 15.25 22.35 -8.36
CA SER A 495 16.59 22.01 -8.83
C SER A 495 16.70 21.86 -10.36
N GLY A 496 15.58 21.87 -11.08
CA GLY A 496 15.54 21.74 -12.53
C GLY A 496 14.22 21.20 -13.06
N ARG A 497 14.20 20.86 -14.35
CA ARG A 497 13.07 20.21 -15.03
C ARG A 497 13.53 19.31 -16.16
N ALA A 498 12.74 18.29 -16.46
CA ALA A 498 12.92 17.41 -17.60
C ALA A 498 11.64 17.37 -18.45
N VAL A 499 11.81 17.26 -19.77
CA VAL A 499 10.71 17.01 -20.70
C VAL A 499 10.80 15.55 -21.15
N VAL A 500 9.73 14.81 -20.88
CA VAL A 500 9.59 13.39 -21.13
C VAL A 500 8.53 13.20 -22.22
N ARG A 501 8.86 12.45 -23.27
CA ARG A 501 7.86 11.98 -24.25
C ARG A 501 7.27 10.68 -23.73
N LEU A 502 5.96 10.62 -23.73
CA LEU A 502 5.19 9.43 -23.39
C LEU A 502 4.82 8.64 -24.65
N ASP A 503 4.80 7.32 -24.55
CA ASP A 503 4.28 6.42 -25.59
C ASP A 503 2.96 5.80 -25.13
N VAL A 504 1.86 6.18 -25.77
CA VAL A 504 0.49 5.82 -25.35
C VAL A 504 0.28 4.31 -25.32
N ASP A 505 0.71 3.65 -26.39
CA ASP A 505 0.44 2.22 -26.58
C ASP A 505 1.24 1.38 -25.58
N MET A 506 2.42 1.87 -25.19
CA MET A 506 3.25 1.21 -24.18
C MET A 506 2.83 1.57 -22.74
N LEU A 507 2.29 2.77 -22.52
CA LEU A 507 1.80 3.20 -21.20
C LEU A 507 0.52 2.48 -20.80
N TRP A 508 -0.41 2.34 -21.74
CA TRP A 508 -1.73 1.77 -21.50
C TRP A 508 -2.02 0.66 -22.53
N PRO A 509 -1.34 -0.49 -22.41
CA PRO A 509 -1.42 -1.56 -23.42
C PRO A 509 -2.83 -2.11 -23.61
N ALA A 510 -3.72 -1.95 -22.62
CA ALA A 510 -5.10 -2.41 -22.68
C ALA A 510 -6.12 -1.30 -22.94
N ARG A 511 -5.67 -0.08 -23.26
CA ARG A 511 -6.53 1.09 -23.51
C ARG A 511 -7.60 0.86 -24.57
N GLU A 512 -7.24 0.30 -25.73
CA GLU A 512 -8.20 0.07 -26.82
C GLU A 512 -9.27 -0.96 -26.46
N LEU A 513 -8.93 -1.94 -25.62
CA LEU A 513 -9.91 -2.87 -25.05
C LEU A 513 -10.90 -2.11 -24.18
N MET A 514 -10.39 -1.27 -23.28
CA MET A 514 -11.21 -0.50 -22.34
C MET A 514 -12.10 0.53 -22.99
N LEU A 515 -11.64 1.19 -24.06
CA LEU A 515 -12.51 2.07 -24.83
C LEU A 515 -13.66 1.33 -25.52
N ARG A 516 -13.43 0.09 -25.98
CA ARG A 516 -14.50 -0.74 -26.56
C ARG A 516 -15.53 -1.12 -25.50
N VAL A 517 -15.08 -1.44 -24.30
CA VAL A 517 -15.92 -1.72 -23.11
C VAL A 517 -16.80 -0.51 -22.78
N VAL A 518 -16.21 0.69 -22.63
CA VAL A 518 -16.96 1.93 -22.37
C VAL A 518 -17.94 2.25 -23.50
N SER A 519 -17.54 2.09 -24.76
CA SER A 519 -18.44 2.30 -25.90
C SER A 519 -19.62 1.32 -25.92
N PHE A 520 -19.42 0.11 -25.40
CA PHE A 520 -20.46 -0.89 -25.27
C PHE A 520 -21.40 -0.58 -24.10
N GLU A 521 -20.89 -0.07 -22.97
CA GLU A 521 -21.71 0.47 -21.88
C GLU A 521 -22.65 1.55 -22.41
N ASP A 522 -22.13 2.56 -23.10
CA ASP A 522 -22.94 3.64 -23.71
C ASP A 522 -24.02 3.11 -24.67
N ALA A 523 -23.71 2.10 -25.47
CA ALA A 523 -24.65 1.49 -26.41
C ALA A 523 -25.71 0.62 -25.70
N ALA A 524 -25.35 -0.10 -24.64
CA ALA A 524 -26.23 -0.93 -23.85
C ALA A 524 -27.19 -0.08 -22.98
N CYS A 525 -26.70 1.06 -22.46
CA CYS A 525 -27.46 2.00 -21.64
C CYS A 525 -28.71 2.56 -22.32
N VAL A 526 -28.75 2.55 -23.66
CA VAL A 526 -29.89 3.02 -24.45
C VAL A 526 -31.09 2.05 -24.39
N THR A 527 -30.90 0.80 -23.94
CA THR A 527 -31.88 -0.28 -24.19
C THR A 527 -32.31 -1.13 -22.99
N ASP A 528 -31.76 -0.93 -21.79
CA ASP A 528 -32.19 -1.65 -20.59
C ASP A 528 -32.35 -0.73 -19.37
N THR A 529 -33.16 -1.17 -18.40
CA THR A 529 -33.38 -0.38 -17.17
C THR A 529 -32.33 -0.79 -16.14
N ASP A 530 -31.41 0.14 -15.88
CA ASP A 530 -30.27 0.13 -14.95
C ASP A 530 -28.97 -0.57 -15.40
N PRO A 531 -28.36 -0.11 -16.50
CA PRO A 531 -27.05 -0.53 -17.00
C PRO A 531 -25.86 -0.09 -16.12
N GLU A 532 -26.06 0.85 -15.18
CA GLU A 532 -24.99 1.43 -14.37
C GLU A 532 -24.52 0.52 -13.22
N VAL A 533 -25.33 -0.47 -12.84
CA VAL A 533 -25.10 -1.30 -11.64
C VAL A 533 -23.80 -2.09 -11.72
N VAL A 534 -23.45 -2.65 -12.88
CA VAL A 534 -22.26 -3.51 -13.01
C VAL A 534 -20.98 -2.72 -13.23
N PRO A 535 -20.91 -1.68 -14.08
CA PRO A 535 -19.75 -0.79 -14.12
C PRO A 535 -19.44 -0.15 -12.76
N GLN A 536 -20.46 0.29 -12.00
CA GLN A 536 -20.28 0.79 -10.63
C GLN A 536 -19.76 -0.28 -9.66
N ARG A 537 -20.17 -1.56 -9.82
CA ARG A 537 -19.66 -2.68 -9.01
C ARG A 537 -18.25 -3.09 -9.42
N LEU A 538 -17.92 -3.08 -10.71
CA LEU A 538 -16.57 -3.33 -11.22
C LEU A 538 -15.59 -2.23 -10.78
N ALA A 539 -16.02 -0.96 -10.76
CA ALA A 539 -15.25 0.13 -10.18
C ALA A 539 -14.99 -0.07 -8.66
N ARG A 540 -15.94 -0.66 -7.94
CA ARG A 540 -15.78 -1.04 -6.52
C ARG A 540 -14.83 -2.23 -6.32
N LEU A 541 -14.64 -3.13 -7.29
CA LEU A 541 -13.58 -4.16 -7.23
C LEU A 541 -12.18 -3.55 -7.20
N LEU A 542 -12.01 -2.37 -7.79
CA LEU A 542 -10.75 -1.64 -7.83
C LEU A 542 -10.54 -0.76 -6.59
N SER A 543 -11.47 -0.81 -5.63
CA SER A 543 -11.38 -0.11 -4.36
C SER A 543 -10.22 -0.64 -3.51
N TRP A 544 -9.39 0.27 -3.00
CA TRP A 544 -8.36 -0.04 -1.98
C TRP A 544 -8.95 -0.55 -0.66
N ASP A 545 -10.26 -0.34 -0.47
CA ASP A 545 -11.03 -0.95 0.60
C ASP A 545 -11.40 -2.37 0.19
N ALA A 546 -10.71 -3.35 0.80
CA ALA A 546 -10.89 -4.77 0.52
C ALA A 546 -12.33 -5.25 0.77
N GLU A 547 -13.06 -4.58 1.65
CA GLU A 547 -14.45 -4.90 1.96
C GLU A 547 -15.39 -4.41 0.86
N VAL A 548 -15.16 -3.20 0.34
CA VAL A 548 -15.86 -2.69 -0.85
C VAL A 548 -15.61 -3.59 -2.07
N ALA A 549 -14.37 -4.08 -2.24
CA ALA A 549 -14.02 -5.01 -3.30
C ALA A 549 -14.66 -6.40 -3.11
N ARG A 550 -14.65 -6.96 -1.89
CA ARG A 550 -15.28 -8.25 -1.58
C ARG A 550 -16.79 -8.21 -1.77
N ARG A 551 -17.45 -7.17 -1.27
CA ARG A 551 -18.89 -6.97 -1.47
C ARG A 551 -19.25 -6.83 -2.94
N ALA A 552 -18.46 -6.08 -3.70
CA ALA A 552 -18.63 -5.98 -5.13
C ALA A 552 -18.49 -7.35 -5.81
N MET A 553 -17.57 -8.21 -5.37
CA MET A 553 -17.45 -9.59 -5.84
C MET A 553 -18.71 -10.42 -5.55
N ASP A 554 -19.21 -10.42 -4.31
CA ASP A 554 -20.40 -11.19 -3.94
C ASP A 554 -21.66 -10.70 -4.70
N GLU A 555 -21.76 -9.38 -4.88
CA GLU A 555 -22.81 -8.74 -5.69
C GLU A 555 -22.73 -9.10 -7.19
N LEU A 556 -21.52 -9.33 -7.72
CA LEU A 556 -21.29 -9.79 -9.09
C LEU A 556 -21.55 -11.29 -9.24
N ASP A 557 -21.14 -12.12 -8.27
CA ASP A 557 -21.40 -13.57 -8.26
C ASP A 557 -22.90 -13.90 -8.32
N VAL A 558 -23.73 -13.12 -7.62
CA VAL A 558 -25.19 -13.26 -7.65
C VAL A 558 -25.79 -12.85 -8.99
N LEU A 559 -25.24 -11.80 -9.62
CA LEU A 559 -25.69 -11.33 -10.94
C LEU A 559 -25.28 -12.29 -12.08
N LEU A 560 -24.18 -13.01 -11.93
CA LEU A 560 -23.53 -13.84 -12.95
C LEU A 560 -23.77 -15.35 -12.75
N ALA A 561 -24.78 -15.71 -11.96
CA ALA A 561 -25.13 -17.10 -11.69
C ALA A 561 -25.54 -17.85 -12.99
N PRO A 562 -25.15 -19.14 -13.14
CA PRO A 562 -25.24 -19.91 -14.39
C PRO A 562 -26.66 -20.16 -14.91
N ASP A 563 -27.68 -19.91 -14.08
CA ASP A 563 -29.09 -20.09 -14.44
C ASP A 563 -29.78 -18.79 -14.92
N GLY A 564 -29.07 -17.64 -14.94
CA GLY A 564 -29.59 -16.34 -15.39
C GLY A 564 -29.32 -16.04 -16.88
N GLU A 565 -30.21 -15.30 -17.55
CA GLU A 565 -29.88 -14.73 -18.87
C GLU A 565 -28.68 -13.77 -18.72
N LEU A 566 -27.58 -14.03 -19.43
CA LEU A 566 -26.41 -13.13 -19.49
C LEU A 566 -26.87 -11.71 -19.89
N CYS A 567 -26.66 -10.73 -19.02
CA CYS A 567 -26.88 -9.32 -19.30
C CYS A 567 -25.64 -8.69 -19.94
N SER A 568 -25.79 -7.53 -20.61
CA SER A 568 -24.69 -6.77 -21.24
C SER A 568 -23.49 -6.55 -20.30
N ALA A 569 -23.81 -6.25 -19.05
CA ALA A 569 -22.91 -6.12 -17.92
C ALA A 569 -22.02 -7.35 -17.63
N ALA A 570 -22.52 -8.57 -17.86
CA ALA A 570 -21.76 -9.80 -17.65
C ALA A 570 -20.63 -9.98 -18.66
N VAL A 571 -20.91 -9.63 -19.92
CA VAL A 571 -19.92 -9.66 -21.00
C VAL A 571 -18.84 -8.61 -20.78
N LEU A 572 -19.21 -7.43 -20.27
CA LEU A 572 -18.28 -6.36 -19.89
C LEU A 572 -17.33 -6.76 -18.76
N ALA A 573 -17.83 -7.50 -17.76
CA ALA A 573 -17.02 -7.97 -16.64
C ALA A 573 -15.83 -8.83 -17.10
N ILE A 574 -15.91 -9.56 -18.22
CA ILE A 574 -14.77 -10.32 -18.75
C ILE A 574 -13.58 -9.40 -19.05
N ALA A 575 -13.81 -8.23 -19.63
CA ALA A 575 -12.74 -7.28 -19.97
C ALA A 575 -11.99 -6.79 -18.71
N TYR A 576 -12.76 -6.35 -17.72
CA TYR A 576 -12.25 -5.87 -16.44
C TYR A 576 -11.59 -6.98 -15.61
N LEU A 577 -12.16 -8.19 -15.58
CA LEU A 577 -11.62 -9.32 -14.82
C LEU A 577 -10.36 -9.90 -15.47
N THR A 578 -10.27 -9.89 -16.81
CA THR A 578 -9.06 -10.27 -17.55
C THR A 578 -7.95 -9.24 -17.31
N GLN A 579 -8.29 -7.95 -17.25
CA GLN A 579 -7.37 -6.90 -16.84
C GLN A 579 -6.94 -6.99 -15.38
N ILE A 580 -7.82 -7.28 -14.41
CA ILE A 580 -7.39 -7.52 -13.01
C ILE A 580 -6.44 -8.72 -12.95
N GLY A 581 -6.61 -9.68 -13.86
CA GLY A 581 -5.70 -10.80 -14.06
C GLY A 581 -4.37 -10.44 -14.74
N SER A 582 -4.36 -9.50 -15.69
CA SER A 582 -3.19 -9.13 -16.51
C SER A 582 -2.47 -7.85 -16.05
N ALA A 583 -3.11 -7.00 -15.25
CA ALA A 583 -2.57 -5.75 -14.74
C ALA A 583 -1.64 -6.02 -13.57
N VAL A 584 -0.40 -6.31 -13.95
CA VAL A 584 0.80 -6.09 -13.15
C VAL A 584 0.81 -4.63 -12.68
N GLY A 585 0.69 -4.38 -11.35
CA GLY A 585 0.89 -3.03 -10.80
C GLY A 585 0.23 -2.63 -9.49
N VAL A 586 -0.55 -3.50 -8.80
CA VAL A 586 -1.10 -3.14 -7.48
C VAL A 586 -0.66 -4.17 -6.44
N GLY A 587 0.37 -3.81 -5.67
CA GLY A 587 0.84 -4.53 -4.49
C GLY A 587 -0.14 -4.48 -3.31
N ALA A 588 -1.45 -4.61 -3.54
CA ALA A 588 -2.47 -4.48 -2.49
C ALA A 588 -3.57 -5.56 -2.49
N TYR A 589 -3.60 -6.51 -3.42
CA TYR A 589 -4.65 -7.55 -3.43
C TYR A 589 -4.11 -8.93 -3.05
N PRO A 590 -4.66 -9.58 -2.01
CA PRO A 590 -4.32 -10.95 -1.66
C PRO A 590 -4.56 -11.93 -2.82
N CYS A 591 -3.70 -12.95 -2.94
CA CYS A 591 -3.76 -13.98 -3.99
C CYS A 591 -5.13 -14.70 -4.10
N HIS A 592 -5.92 -14.75 -3.03
CA HIS A 592 -7.24 -15.39 -3.02
C HIS A 592 -8.32 -14.57 -3.75
N VAL A 593 -8.27 -13.24 -3.70
CA VAL A 593 -9.20 -12.36 -4.42
C VAL A 593 -8.93 -12.47 -5.91
N ARG A 594 -7.66 -12.46 -6.33
CA ARG A 594 -7.26 -12.66 -7.73
C ARG A 594 -7.79 -13.97 -8.29
N ARG A 595 -7.63 -15.09 -7.57
CA ARG A 595 -8.16 -16.40 -8.01
C ARG A 595 -9.68 -16.41 -8.15
N ARG A 596 -10.43 -15.73 -7.27
CA ARG A 596 -11.89 -15.63 -7.37
C ARG A 596 -12.36 -14.74 -8.53
N VAL A 597 -11.74 -13.58 -8.71
CA VAL A 597 -11.96 -12.69 -9.87
C VAL A 597 -11.76 -13.45 -11.18
N LEU A 598 -10.70 -14.25 -11.25
CA LEU A 598 -10.39 -15.06 -12.43
C LEU A 598 -11.35 -16.25 -12.60
N GLY A 599 -11.77 -16.89 -11.50
CA GLY A 599 -12.79 -17.94 -11.54
C GLY A 599 -14.13 -17.43 -12.07
N LEU A 600 -14.50 -16.20 -11.71
CA LEU A 600 -15.68 -15.53 -12.25
C LEU A 600 -15.55 -15.29 -13.76
N ALA A 601 -14.38 -14.84 -14.25
CA ALA A 601 -14.13 -14.68 -15.67
C ALA A 601 -14.32 -16.00 -16.46
N LEU A 602 -13.78 -17.11 -15.94
CA LEU A 602 -13.92 -18.44 -16.55
C LEU A 602 -15.38 -18.88 -16.64
N ARG A 603 -16.17 -18.62 -15.59
CA ARG A 603 -17.60 -18.96 -15.57
C ARG A 603 -18.40 -18.12 -16.56
N ILE A 604 -18.06 -16.84 -16.74
CA ILE A 604 -18.70 -16.01 -17.77
C ILE A 604 -18.36 -16.53 -19.16
N VAL A 605 -17.07 -16.85 -19.43
CA VAL A 605 -16.65 -17.43 -20.71
C VAL A 605 -17.41 -18.73 -21.00
N GLY A 606 -17.49 -19.64 -20.02
CA GLY A 606 -18.27 -20.87 -20.15
C GLY A 606 -19.77 -20.62 -20.40
N ALA A 607 -20.37 -19.63 -19.73
CA ALA A 607 -21.76 -19.25 -19.94
C ALA A 607 -22.00 -18.66 -21.34
N VAL A 608 -21.07 -17.86 -21.88
CA VAL A 608 -21.14 -17.28 -23.23
C VAL A 608 -21.19 -18.37 -24.30
N TYR A 609 -20.48 -19.49 -24.09
CA TYR A 609 -20.46 -20.62 -25.04
C TYR A 609 -21.58 -21.67 -24.81
N ALA A 610 -22.11 -21.80 -23.58
CA ALA A 610 -23.09 -22.83 -23.23
C ALA A 610 -24.56 -22.50 -23.58
N ALA A 611 -24.89 -21.26 -23.91
CA ALA A 611 -26.28 -20.80 -24.08
C ALA A 611 -26.55 -19.98 -25.37
N ASP A 612 -27.83 -19.84 -25.71
CA ASP A 612 -28.34 -19.16 -26.91
C ASP A 612 -29.07 -17.84 -26.55
N GLY A 613 -28.73 -16.73 -27.20
CA GLY A 613 -29.44 -15.44 -27.02
C GLY A 613 -28.66 -14.23 -27.56
N ARG A 614 -29.30 -13.04 -27.58
CA ARG A 614 -28.73 -11.82 -28.20
C ARG A 614 -27.37 -11.40 -27.63
N TRP A 615 -27.15 -11.57 -26.33
CA TRP A 615 -25.92 -11.16 -25.65
C TRP A 615 -24.79 -12.18 -25.77
N HIS A 616 -25.09 -13.42 -26.18
CA HIS A 616 -24.09 -14.46 -26.39
C HIS A 616 -23.35 -14.27 -27.72
N GLU A 617 -24.05 -13.84 -28.77
CA GLU A 617 -23.42 -13.51 -30.06
C GLU A 617 -22.45 -12.33 -29.90
N VAL A 618 -22.85 -11.32 -29.12
CA VAL A 618 -21.98 -10.17 -28.82
C VAL A 618 -20.84 -10.54 -27.86
N GLY A 619 -21.10 -11.40 -26.86
CA GLY A 619 -20.05 -11.96 -26.01
C GLY A 619 -19.00 -12.74 -26.79
N ARG A 620 -19.42 -13.53 -27.79
CA ARG A 620 -18.50 -14.25 -28.68
C ARG A 620 -17.66 -13.30 -29.54
N GLU A 621 -18.26 -12.27 -30.13
CA GLU A 621 -17.51 -11.25 -30.89
C GLU A 621 -16.47 -10.53 -30.02
N PHE A 622 -16.80 -10.29 -28.74
CA PHE A 622 -15.85 -9.74 -27.76
C PHE A 622 -14.71 -10.72 -27.42
N LEU A 623 -15.02 -12.00 -27.18
CA LEU A 623 -14.02 -13.05 -26.89
C LEU A 623 -13.07 -13.29 -28.07
N ASP A 624 -13.58 -13.31 -29.30
CA ASP A 624 -12.77 -13.36 -30.52
C ASP A 624 -11.84 -12.14 -30.59
N GLY A 625 -12.36 -10.97 -30.19
CA GLY A 625 -11.62 -9.72 -30.12
C GLY A 625 -10.44 -9.74 -29.15
N ILE A 626 -10.47 -10.51 -28.06
CA ILE A 626 -9.37 -10.58 -27.07
C ILE A 626 -8.42 -11.76 -27.30
N THR A 627 -8.79 -12.74 -28.13
CA THR A 627 -8.05 -14.00 -28.35
C THR A 627 -6.57 -13.79 -28.70
N HIS A 628 -6.23 -12.70 -29.39
CA HIS A 628 -4.86 -12.37 -29.79
C HIS A 628 -4.01 -11.71 -28.67
N VAL A 629 -4.64 -11.24 -27.60
CA VAL A 629 -3.98 -10.55 -26.45
C VAL A 629 -3.73 -11.52 -25.29
N VAL A 630 -4.58 -12.53 -25.12
CA VAL A 630 -4.43 -13.56 -24.06
C VAL A 630 -3.04 -14.25 -24.04
N PRO A 631 -2.34 -14.50 -25.17
CA PRO A 631 -1.00 -15.08 -25.14
C PRO A 631 0.03 -14.29 -24.32
N ASP A 632 -0.13 -12.95 -24.22
CA ASP A 632 0.80 -12.11 -23.47
C ASP A 632 0.77 -12.44 -21.96
N MET A 633 -0.39 -12.84 -21.44
CA MET A 633 -0.54 -13.29 -20.04
C MET A 633 0.28 -14.54 -19.72
N LEU A 634 0.57 -15.39 -20.71
CA LEU A 634 1.36 -16.62 -20.52
C LEU A 634 2.87 -16.34 -20.35
N GLU A 635 3.33 -15.15 -20.72
CA GLU A 635 4.74 -14.72 -20.64
C GLU A 635 5.03 -13.83 -19.43
N GLU A 636 4.02 -13.48 -18.65
CA GLU A 636 4.14 -12.62 -17.47
C GLU A 636 5.01 -13.21 -16.36
N LYS A 637 5.64 -12.35 -15.56
CA LYS A 637 6.49 -12.81 -14.45
C LYS A 637 5.68 -13.42 -13.30
N ASP A 638 4.44 -12.98 -13.10
CA ASP A 638 3.56 -13.44 -12.02
C ASP A 638 3.00 -14.85 -12.32
N PRO A 639 3.23 -15.85 -11.45
CA PRO A 639 2.70 -17.20 -11.66
C PRO A 639 1.17 -17.26 -11.64
N VAL A 640 0.48 -16.37 -10.91
CA VAL A 640 -0.99 -16.36 -10.87
C VAL A 640 -1.54 -15.87 -12.22
N THR A 641 -0.98 -14.80 -12.78
CA THR A 641 -1.34 -14.32 -14.13
C THR A 641 -1.08 -15.36 -15.22
N ARG A 642 0.05 -16.07 -15.18
CA ARG A 642 0.32 -17.16 -16.14
C ARG A 642 -0.63 -18.34 -16.01
N THR A 643 -0.99 -18.70 -14.78
CA THR A 643 -2.02 -19.73 -14.49
C THR A 643 -3.37 -19.30 -15.07
N ALA A 644 -3.75 -18.04 -14.85
CA ALA A 644 -4.99 -17.45 -15.34
C ALA A 644 -5.06 -17.44 -16.87
N GLY A 645 -3.99 -16.97 -17.52
CA GLY A 645 -3.86 -16.98 -18.98
C GLY A 645 -4.01 -18.39 -19.54
N ALA A 646 -3.42 -19.40 -18.89
CA ALA A 646 -3.55 -20.78 -19.33
C ALA A 646 -4.99 -21.30 -19.22
N LEU A 647 -5.70 -20.98 -18.13
CA LEU A 647 -7.11 -21.37 -17.95
C LEU A 647 -8.05 -20.62 -18.91
N LEU A 648 -7.79 -19.34 -19.20
CA LEU A 648 -8.54 -18.58 -20.19
C LEU A 648 -8.36 -19.16 -21.60
N VAL A 649 -7.13 -19.47 -22.01
CA VAL A 649 -6.88 -20.17 -23.29
C VAL A 649 -7.56 -21.54 -23.33
N ALA A 650 -7.68 -22.23 -22.19
CA ALA A 650 -8.41 -23.49 -22.11
C ALA A 650 -9.90 -23.32 -22.46
N ALA A 651 -10.51 -22.23 -21.97
CA ALA A 651 -11.93 -21.92 -22.08
C ALA A 651 -12.34 -21.27 -23.43
N LEU A 652 -11.40 -20.72 -24.20
CA LEU A 652 -11.68 -20.15 -25.53
C LEU A 652 -11.88 -21.24 -26.59
N GLU A 653 -12.88 -21.07 -27.45
CA GLU A 653 -13.17 -22.00 -28.56
C GLU A 653 -12.11 -21.93 -29.68
N GLU A 654 -11.65 -20.71 -29.99
CA GLU A 654 -10.52 -20.46 -30.90
C GLU A 654 -9.24 -20.11 -30.12
N ARG A 655 -8.09 -20.60 -30.59
CA ARG A 655 -6.79 -20.37 -29.94
C ARG A 655 -5.80 -19.75 -30.91
N ASP A 656 -5.04 -18.79 -30.41
CA ASP A 656 -3.88 -18.23 -31.11
C ASP A 656 -2.74 -19.27 -31.18
N GLU A 657 -2.09 -19.38 -32.34
CA GLU A 657 -0.98 -20.32 -32.55
C GLU A 657 0.20 -20.08 -31.57
N ARG A 658 0.42 -18.82 -31.15
CA ARG A 658 1.42 -18.44 -30.13
C ARG A 658 1.07 -19.01 -28.77
N ALA A 659 -0.21 -19.01 -28.38
CA ALA A 659 -0.65 -19.56 -27.10
C ALA A 659 -0.31 -21.06 -27.00
N ASP A 660 -0.55 -21.82 -28.07
CA ASP A 660 -0.27 -23.25 -28.12
C ASP A 660 1.23 -23.61 -27.95
N VAL A 661 2.12 -22.71 -28.38
CA VAL A 661 3.57 -22.86 -28.17
C VAL A 661 3.92 -22.57 -26.72
N LEU A 662 3.38 -21.48 -26.17
CA LEU A 662 3.63 -21.05 -24.79
C LEU A 662 3.10 -22.05 -23.78
N LEU A 663 1.89 -22.59 -23.96
CA LEU A 663 1.31 -23.61 -23.10
C LEU A 663 2.18 -24.87 -23.01
N ARG A 664 2.75 -25.33 -24.14
CA ARG A 664 3.65 -26.51 -24.12
C ARG A 664 4.95 -26.23 -23.37
N ALA A 665 5.47 -25.01 -23.49
CA ALA A 665 6.66 -24.59 -22.75
C ALA A 665 6.38 -24.54 -21.23
N LEU A 666 5.25 -23.94 -20.83
CA LEU A 666 4.84 -23.85 -19.42
C LEU A 666 4.57 -25.23 -18.81
N ALA A 667 3.83 -26.10 -19.51
CA ALA A 667 3.48 -27.43 -19.01
C ALA A 667 4.70 -28.33 -18.74
N THR A 668 5.84 -28.08 -19.42
CA THR A 668 7.04 -28.92 -19.31
C THR A 668 8.20 -28.25 -18.56
N GLY A 669 8.20 -26.93 -18.44
CA GLY A 669 9.35 -26.15 -18.01
C GLY A 669 9.09 -25.12 -16.92
N ASP A 670 7.85 -24.88 -16.49
CA ASP A 670 7.58 -23.90 -15.44
C ASP A 670 7.94 -24.42 -14.04
N PRO A 671 8.67 -23.66 -13.21
CA PRO A 671 9.01 -24.08 -11.84
C PRO A 671 7.81 -24.07 -10.89
N VAL A 672 6.69 -23.41 -11.24
CA VAL A 672 5.50 -23.31 -10.39
C VAL A 672 4.50 -24.41 -10.75
N PRO A 673 4.19 -25.35 -9.83
CA PRO A 673 3.32 -26.49 -10.12
C PRO A 673 1.90 -26.11 -10.56
N GLU A 674 1.37 -25.00 -10.05
CA GLU A 674 0.05 -24.44 -10.41
C GLU A 674 0.00 -24.02 -11.89
N VAL A 675 1.04 -23.33 -12.38
CA VAL A 675 1.16 -22.87 -13.78
C VAL A 675 1.26 -24.06 -14.73
N ALA A 676 2.12 -25.03 -14.40
CA ALA A 676 2.28 -26.24 -15.19
C ALA A 676 0.97 -27.05 -15.26
N ALA A 677 0.22 -27.11 -14.15
CA ALA A 677 -1.08 -27.77 -14.10
C ALA A 677 -2.14 -27.06 -14.97
N ALA A 678 -2.25 -25.73 -14.89
CA ALA A 678 -3.17 -24.98 -15.76
C ALA A 678 -2.82 -25.13 -17.24
N ALA A 679 -1.53 -25.09 -17.59
CA ALA A 679 -1.09 -25.30 -18.96
C ALA A 679 -1.37 -26.73 -19.45
N ALA A 680 -1.17 -27.75 -18.60
CA ALA A 680 -1.52 -29.13 -18.90
C ALA A 680 -3.04 -29.30 -19.09
N LEU A 681 -3.85 -28.66 -18.25
CA LEU A 681 -5.31 -28.65 -18.38
C LEU A 681 -5.74 -28.05 -19.72
N ALA A 682 -5.17 -26.90 -20.11
CA ALA A 682 -5.44 -26.26 -21.40
C ALA A 682 -5.08 -27.14 -22.59
N LEU A 683 -4.05 -27.98 -22.45
CA LEU A 683 -3.63 -28.98 -23.45
C LEU A 683 -4.44 -30.29 -23.37
N GLY A 684 -5.44 -30.38 -22.49
CA GLY A 684 -6.39 -31.49 -22.39
C GLY A 684 -6.12 -32.51 -21.28
N ASP A 685 -5.23 -32.23 -20.33
CA ASP A 685 -4.98 -33.11 -19.19
C ASP A 685 -5.89 -32.79 -18.00
N ALA A 686 -7.06 -33.45 -17.96
CA ALA A 686 -8.03 -33.29 -16.88
C ALA A 686 -7.53 -33.75 -15.49
N THR A 687 -6.39 -34.45 -15.39
CA THR A 687 -5.83 -34.83 -14.09
C THR A 687 -5.20 -33.66 -13.33
N ALA A 688 -4.96 -32.54 -14.02
CA ALA A 688 -4.40 -31.32 -13.46
C ALA A 688 -5.39 -30.52 -12.58
N VAL A 689 -6.70 -30.82 -12.64
CA VAL A 689 -7.75 -30.11 -11.87
C VAL A 689 -7.50 -30.20 -10.37
N ASP A 690 -7.13 -31.38 -9.85
CA ASP A 690 -6.91 -31.56 -8.42
C ASP A 690 -5.71 -30.74 -7.90
N THR A 691 -4.70 -30.51 -8.75
CA THR A 691 -3.55 -29.65 -8.44
C THR A 691 -3.95 -28.18 -8.35
N LEU A 692 -4.83 -27.71 -9.24
CA LEU A 692 -5.35 -26.33 -9.21
C LEU A 692 -6.26 -26.11 -7.99
N VAL A 693 -7.10 -27.09 -7.66
CA VAL A 693 -7.94 -27.02 -6.44
C VAL A 693 -7.09 -27.00 -5.18
N ALA A 694 -6.02 -27.80 -5.11
CA ALA A 694 -5.07 -27.78 -4.00
C ALA A 694 -4.32 -26.44 -3.89
N ALA A 695 -4.12 -25.75 -5.01
CA ALA A 695 -3.56 -24.40 -5.05
C ALA A 695 -4.56 -23.30 -4.65
N GLY A 696 -5.85 -23.63 -4.44
CA GLY A 696 -6.87 -22.71 -3.93
C GLY A 696 -7.90 -22.24 -4.96
N TRP A 697 -7.94 -22.83 -6.16
CA TRP A 697 -9.02 -22.58 -7.13
C TRP A 697 -10.30 -23.32 -6.74
N GLN A 698 -11.47 -22.72 -6.94
CA GLN A 698 -12.70 -23.47 -6.76
C GLN A 698 -12.87 -24.45 -7.90
N ARG A 699 -13.27 -25.68 -7.57
CA ARG A 699 -13.46 -26.75 -8.55
C ARG A 699 -14.51 -26.39 -9.61
N ALA A 700 -15.57 -25.68 -9.22
CA ALA A 700 -16.62 -25.24 -10.15
C ALA A 700 -16.08 -24.29 -11.24
N ASP A 701 -15.13 -23.43 -10.90
CA ASP A 701 -14.52 -22.48 -11.84
C ASP A 701 -13.60 -23.21 -12.83
N VAL A 702 -12.79 -24.14 -12.34
CA VAL A 702 -11.87 -24.93 -13.18
C VAL A 702 -12.66 -25.87 -14.09
N ASP A 703 -13.72 -26.50 -13.58
CA ASP A 703 -14.58 -27.38 -14.39
C ASP A 703 -15.30 -26.60 -15.51
N SER A 704 -15.55 -25.29 -15.34
CA SER A 704 -16.14 -24.43 -16.39
C SER A 704 -15.19 -24.10 -17.56
N SER A 705 -13.88 -24.31 -17.37
CA SER A 705 -12.85 -24.13 -18.40
C SER A 705 -12.62 -25.36 -19.27
N LEU A 706 -13.29 -26.47 -18.97
CA LEU A 706 -13.23 -27.71 -19.74
C LEU A 706 -14.31 -27.70 -20.85
N PRO A 707 -13.96 -28.08 -22.09
CA PRO A 707 -14.90 -28.15 -23.20
C PRO A 707 -15.98 -29.25 -23.06
#